data_AF-A0A367LPB2-F1
#
_entry.id   AF-A0A367LPB2-F1
#
_cell.length_a   1.000
_cell.length_b   1.000
_cell.length_c   1.000
_cell.angle_alpha   90.00
_cell.angle_beta   90.00
_cell.angle_gamma   90.00
#
_symmetry.space_group_name_H-M   'P 1'
#
loop_
_entity.id
_entity.type
_entity.pdbx_description
1 polymer ?
#
loop_
_entity_poly.entity_id
_entity_poly.type
_entity_poly.pdbx_seq_one_letter_code
_entity_poly.pdbx_strand_id
1 'polypeptide(L)'
;MTPPLRILLIGSGGREDALAWKLSQSPSVEAIYAIPGNGGTATCPKTTNITSVSADNFPALVEFAQANGVNLVIPGPEAPLVNGIEAFFQDAMIPFFGPSKEAAQLEGSKTYSKNFMKRHGIPTAAYENFTDFAAATAYVDQTAHGLVIKASGLAAGKGVILPQSKEEAKDALRRIMVDKEFGDAGDEVVIEELLIGQELSVLTFSDGSTRRSLPLAQDHKRALDGDLGPNTGGMGCYAPTNIATDDLVRTIDSEILEPTFDGLRRDERPFRGILFTGIMVTAAGPKVLEYNVRFGDPETQTVLPLLSDDTDLAQIILACCQVRLHKCRLEINKLFSATVVLAAGGYPGAYAKGTPINVSDPPSGVTIFHAGTKLEGNQLTVAGGRVIAVNAVADSLDAAVKLCYSALDSGVVKFDGMFFRRDIAHRAFGREVAAKAMTYAAAGVDIQAGNEFVQIIKTAVASTKRPGADAEIGGFGGELDLSRCGCDFKEPPVIVAAIDGVGTKLMVAQALRQHGSVGIDLVAMNVNDLIVQGATPLMFLDYYGCSKLDKASAASFVQGVADGCRQAGCALVGGETAEMPGMYRGEDYDAAGCAIGAVTSAGRLPRKDALIAGDVLLGLASSGVHSNGYSLVRRIVDRAGLDWAAPAPWDPSETVGRSLLTPTRIYVKSLLPVLPRVKGLAHVTGGGLVENVPRMLRDDLAAEIDFGSWPVPFIFRWLKDVGGVAPAEMVRTFNLGIGMVIAVGAGEAEAVACALVAESVFRIGRIIPRQQQDQHCVVRHLDTMAPYYFRMGIGLRPPEPCMCCRCGEAPPSAGTTCPGACLAPHVHWDRLSQGILYPLGHFAPGGLDVALTRRDNLSQRGTHPEADHVIPTHHLGACPAWGAIKIGNLLVTDLTSALRGLANSVSKRSYSQSQATAPRHLMSISDLTANELASLVRNAASRKKAVKAGQTPPSLASSLSGKAVAMMFSKRSTRTRVSTEAAVSIMGGHAMFLGKDDIQLGVNESLYDTSVVISSMTSCMVARVGPHSDVVDLAKNSSVPVINALSDDFHPLQTVADLLTLHETFPNSSSSAGLGLGLAGLKLAWIGDSNNVLFDLATGCVKLGIDIAVASPKGYSIPDPMKQLILAAADGVKSPGKLTETTRPDEAVKNSDVLVTDTWVSMGQESEMKKRLDAFAGYQITNELARRGGAKDSWKFMHCLPRHQEEVADEVFYSPRSLVFPEAENRLWAAVSVLEGFVVNKGKL
;
A
#
# COMPACT_ATOMS: atom_id res chain seq x y z
N MET A 1 -41.92 -5.79 24.57
CA MET A 1 -41.41 -7.04 23.94
C MET A 1 -41.80 -6.97 22.48
N THR A 2 -40.91 -7.33 21.56
CA THR A 2 -41.26 -7.51 20.14
C THR A 2 -42.25 -8.69 20.03
N PRO A 3 -43.32 -8.61 19.23
CA PRO A 3 -44.17 -9.78 18.99
C PRO A 3 -43.35 -10.91 18.35
N PRO A 4 -43.69 -12.18 18.59
CA PRO A 4 -43.03 -13.31 17.94
C PRO A 4 -43.26 -13.28 16.43
N LEU A 5 -42.32 -13.87 15.68
CA LEU A 5 -42.34 -13.86 14.23
C LEU A 5 -43.18 -14.99 13.66
N ARG A 6 -44.09 -14.63 12.76
CA ARG A 6 -44.91 -15.50 11.95
C ARG A 6 -44.51 -15.24 10.50
N ILE A 7 -43.79 -16.20 9.93
CA ILE A 7 -43.09 -16.05 8.67
C ILE A 7 -43.92 -16.66 7.54
N LEU A 8 -44.06 -15.94 6.41
CA LEU A 8 -44.52 -16.50 5.14
C LEU A 8 -43.30 -16.79 4.27
N LEU A 9 -43.01 -18.06 4.01
CA LEU A 9 -41.91 -18.54 3.19
C LEU A 9 -42.44 -19.00 1.83
N ILE A 10 -42.05 -18.34 0.75
CA ILE A 10 -42.55 -18.62 -0.60
C ILE A 10 -41.53 -19.47 -1.36
N GLY A 11 -41.95 -20.64 -1.86
CA GLY A 11 -41.13 -21.57 -2.63
C GLY A 11 -41.30 -23.04 -2.20
N SER A 12 -40.44 -23.90 -2.75
CA SER A 12 -40.50 -25.37 -2.60
C SER A 12 -39.18 -26.10 -2.93
N GLY A 13 -38.07 -25.38 -3.11
CA GLY A 13 -36.73 -25.94 -3.36
C GLY A 13 -35.94 -26.28 -2.09
N GLY A 14 -34.71 -26.76 -2.27
CA GLY A 14 -33.84 -27.16 -1.15
C GLY A 14 -33.35 -25.96 -0.34
N ARG A 15 -33.24 -24.80 -0.99
CA ARG A 15 -33.02 -23.50 -0.37
C ARG A 15 -34.14 -23.12 0.60
N GLU A 16 -35.40 -23.32 0.23
CA GLU A 16 -36.52 -23.02 1.12
C GLU A 16 -36.57 -23.98 2.32
N ASP A 17 -36.24 -25.26 2.13
CA ASP A 17 -36.13 -26.20 3.24
C ASP A 17 -34.99 -25.86 4.21
N ALA A 18 -33.82 -25.44 3.70
CA ALA A 18 -32.72 -24.93 4.53
C ALA A 18 -33.05 -23.63 5.25
N LEU A 19 -33.83 -22.73 4.63
CA LEU A 19 -34.36 -21.53 5.28
C LEU A 19 -35.34 -21.90 6.40
N ALA A 20 -36.32 -22.77 6.13
CA ALA A 20 -37.27 -23.24 7.16
C ALA A 20 -36.52 -23.91 8.33
N TRP A 21 -35.56 -24.78 8.04
CA TRP A 21 -34.71 -25.44 9.03
C TRP A 21 -33.99 -24.44 9.94
N LYS A 22 -33.25 -23.46 9.40
CA LYS A 22 -32.51 -22.49 10.24
C LYS A 22 -33.43 -21.48 10.93
N LEU A 23 -34.53 -21.08 10.29
CA LEU A 23 -35.53 -20.18 10.90
C LEU A 23 -36.29 -20.86 12.07
N SER A 24 -36.57 -22.16 11.97
CA SER A 24 -37.28 -22.90 13.03
C SER A 24 -36.51 -22.90 14.36
N GLN A 25 -35.17 -22.86 14.29
CA GLN A 25 -34.27 -22.80 15.44
C GLN A 25 -34.33 -21.45 16.18
N SER A 26 -34.75 -20.37 15.51
CA SER A 26 -34.82 -19.04 16.11
C SER A 26 -35.78 -19.02 17.30
N PRO A 27 -35.38 -18.50 18.47
CA PRO A 27 -36.28 -18.31 19.61
C PRO A 27 -37.32 -17.21 19.33
N SER A 28 -37.08 -16.35 18.34
CA SER A 28 -38.01 -15.28 17.96
C SER A 28 -39.12 -15.75 17.00
N VAL A 29 -39.01 -16.94 16.41
CA VAL A 29 -39.99 -17.50 15.47
C VAL A 29 -41.01 -18.40 16.19
N GLU A 30 -42.30 -18.11 15.98
CA GLU A 30 -43.45 -18.91 16.44
C GLU A 30 -43.92 -19.88 15.36
N ALA A 31 -44.09 -19.40 14.12
CA ALA A 31 -44.64 -20.20 13.02
C ALA A 31 -44.03 -19.80 11.65
N ILE A 32 -43.95 -20.78 10.74
CA ILE A 32 -43.50 -20.63 9.36
C ILE A 32 -44.57 -21.25 8.46
N TYR A 33 -45.14 -20.46 7.54
CA TYR A 33 -46.10 -20.91 6.54
C TYR A 33 -45.38 -21.03 5.20
N ALA A 34 -45.16 -22.25 4.71
CA ALA A 34 -44.44 -22.51 3.46
C ALA A 34 -45.43 -22.65 2.29
N ILE A 35 -45.26 -21.88 1.21
CA ILE A 35 -46.19 -21.87 0.06
C ILE A 35 -45.46 -22.16 -1.26
N PRO A 36 -45.68 -23.32 -1.91
CA PRO A 36 -46.43 -24.49 -1.41
C PRO A 36 -45.64 -25.35 -0.41
N GLY A 37 -44.34 -25.08 -0.23
CA GLY A 37 -43.42 -25.96 0.49
C GLY A 37 -43.15 -27.28 -0.27
N ASN A 38 -42.44 -28.20 0.38
CA ASN A 38 -42.11 -29.52 -0.14
C ASN A 38 -42.16 -30.59 0.98
N GLY A 39 -41.67 -31.80 0.70
CA GLY A 39 -41.71 -32.89 1.68
C GLY A 39 -40.90 -32.67 2.97
N GLY A 40 -39.82 -31.88 2.93
CA GLY A 40 -38.99 -31.58 4.12
C GLY A 40 -39.65 -30.50 4.98
N THR A 41 -40.11 -29.41 4.36
CA THR A 41 -40.81 -28.32 5.08
C THR A 41 -42.10 -28.80 5.75
N ALA A 42 -42.75 -29.83 5.20
CA ALA A 42 -43.93 -30.47 5.81
C ALA A 42 -43.63 -31.16 7.15
N THR A 43 -42.36 -31.54 7.40
CA THR A 43 -41.88 -32.18 8.63
C THR A 43 -40.99 -31.28 9.49
N CYS A 44 -40.67 -30.08 9.02
CA CYS A 44 -39.80 -29.14 9.70
C CYS A 44 -40.49 -28.53 10.94
N PRO A 45 -39.82 -28.44 12.11
CA PRO A 45 -40.38 -27.78 13.29
C PRO A 45 -40.93 -26.38 12.99
N LYS A 46 -42.02 -26.00 13.67
CA LYS A 46 -42.74 -24.72 13.51
C LYS A 46 -43.27 -24.44 12.10
N THR A 47 -43.15 -25.38 11.15
CA THR A 47 -43.46 -25.15 9.73
C THR A 47 -44.76 -25.84 9.33
N THR A 48 -45.56 -25.19 8.49
CA THR A 48 -46.78 -25.74 7.90
C THR A 48 -46.83 -25.41 6.41
N ASN A 49 -46.97 -26.42 5.55
CA ASN A 49 -47.17 -26.22 4.12
C ASN A 49 -48.61 -25.79 3.82
N ILE A 50 -48.79 -24.79 2.95
CA ILE A 50 -50.10 -24.27 2.53
C ILE A 50 -50.23 -24.44 1.01
N THR A 51 -51.20 -25.24 0.58
CA THR A 51 -51.47 -25.55 -0.83
C THR A 51 -52.78 -24.96 -1.35
N SER A 52 -53.55 -24.29 -0.49
CA SER A 52 -54.81 -23.61 -0.84
C SER A 52 -54.60 -22.24 -1.51
N VAL A 53 -53.38 -21.70 -1.49
CA VAL A 53 -53.01 -20.41 -2.09
C VAL A 53 -51.85 -20.64 -3.07
N SER A 54 -51.91 -20.01 -4.24
CA SER A 54 -50.83 -20.07 -5.22
C SER A 54 -49.72 -19.06 -4.90
N ALA A 55 -48.46 -19.46 -5.07
CA ALA A 55 -47.30 -18.59 -4.94
C ALA A 55 -47.28 -17.41 -5.94
N ASP A 56 -48.01 -17.53 -7.06
CA ASP A 56 -48.11 -16.48 -8.09
C ASP A 56 -49.32 -15.54 -7.89
N ASN A 57 -50.19 -15.79 -6.90
CA ASN A 57 -51.37 -14.96 -6.62
C ASN A 57 -51.10 -14.00 -5.46
N PHE A 58 -50.40 -12.90 -5.75
CA PHE A 58 -49.93 -11.95 -4.72
C PHE A 58 -51.05 -11.36 -3.85
N PRO A 59 -52.24 -10.95 -4.38
CA PRO A 59 -53.37 -10.55 -3.54
C PRO A 59 -53.80 -11.63 -2.54
N ALA A 60 -53.94 -12.89 -2.98
CA ALA A 60 -54.33 -13.98 -2.08
C ALA A 60 -53.23 -14.33 -1.04
N LEU A 61 -51.96 -14.10 -1.36
CA LEU A 61 -50.85 -14.22 -0.39
C LEU A 61 -50.92 -13.12 0.68
N VAL A 62 -51.30 -11.89 0.32
CA VAL A 62 -51.52 -10.79 1.28
C VAL A 62 -52.74 -11.08 2.17
N GLU A 63 -53.86 -11.51 1.60
CA GLU A 63 -55.05 -11.91 2.35
C GLU A 63 -54.73 -13.05 3.35
N PHE A 64 -53.99 -14.07 2.90
CA PHE A 64 -53.53 -15.16 3.75
C PHE A 64 -52.60 -14.66 4.87
N ALA A 65 -51.65 -13.78 4.56
CA ALA A 65 -50.72 -13.21 5.52
C ALA A 65 -51.44 -12.43 6.62
N GLN A 66 -52.38 -11.56 6.24
CA GLN A 66 -53.22 -10.80 7.18
C GLN A 66 -54.08 -11.72 8.05
N ALA A 67 -54.73 -12.73 7.46
CA ALA A 67 -55.59 -13.67 8.18
C ALA A 67 -54.85 -14.54 9.22
N ASN A 68 -53.55 -14.82 9.00
CA ASN A 68 -52.73 -15.65 9.90
C ASN A 68 -51.80 -14.85 10.82
N GLY A 69 -51.82 -13.51 10.74
CA GLY A 69 -50.96 -12.63 11.54
C GLY A 69 -49.48 -12.70 11.15
N VAL A 70 -49.18 -12.97 9.87
CA VAL A 70 -47.81 -12.95 9.33
C VAL A 70 -47.22 -11.55 9.45
N ASN A 71 -45.99 -11.47 9.95
CA ASN A 71 -45.27 -10.22 10.18
C ASN A 71 -43.86 -10.20 9.58
N LEU A 72 -43.54 -11.20 8.74
CA LEU A 72 -42.33 -11.24 7.91
C LEU A 72 -42.56 -12.15 6.70
N VAL A 73 -42.20 -11.69 5.49
CA VAL A 73 -42.29 -12.46 4.24
C VAL A 73 -40.90 -12.70 3.68
N ILE A 74 -40.63 -13.94 3.25
CA ILE A 74 -39.34 -14.38 2.70
C ILE A 74 -39.61 -15.14 1.39
N PRO A 75 -39.36 -14.54 0.22
CA PRO A 75 -39.34 -15.24 -1.05
C PRO A 75 -38.02 -16.01 -1.23
N GLY A 76 -38.13 -17.29 -1.55
CA GLY A 76 -37.01 -18.11 -2.00
C GLY A 76 -36.67 -17.92 -3.49
N PRO A 77 -37.64 -18.08 -4.43
CA PRO A 77 -37.38 -17.96 -5.86
C PRO A 77 -37.42 -16.51 -6.37
N GLU A 78 -36.78 -16.31 -7.52
CA GLU A 78 -36.62 -15.04 -8.21
C GLU A 78 -37.90 -14.52 -8.91
N ALA A 79 -38.76 -15.43 -9.40
CA ALA A 79 -39.91 -15.03 -10.22
C ALA A 79 -40.90 -14.09 -9.48
N PRO A 80 -41.28 -14.33 -8.21
CA PRO A 80 -42.08 -13.36 -7.45
C PRO A 80 -41.43 -11.98 -7.31
N LEU A 81 -40.10 -11.93 -7.10
CA LEU A 81 -39.34 -10.68 -6.96
C LEU A 81 -39.35 -9.87 -8.26
N VAL A 82 -39.03 -10.51 -9.39
CA VAL A 82 -39.02 -9.88 -10.73
C VAL A 82 -40.44 -9.43 -11.13
N ASN A 83 -41.48 -10.16 -10.71
CA ASN A 83 -42.87 -9.78 -10.95
C ASN A 83 -43.35 -8.61 -10.07
N GLY A 84 -42.66 -8.31 -8.96
CA GLY A 84 -42.94 -7.17 -8.08
C GLY A 84 -43.85 -7.47 -6.90
N ILE A 85 -43.78 -8.68 -6.33
CA ILE A 85 -44.54 -9.08 -5.14
C ILE A 85 -44.31 -8.16 -3.92
N GLU A 86 -43.13 -7.51 -3.82
CA GLU A 86 -42.74 -6.65 -2.69
C GLU A 86 -43.74 -5.51 -2.44
N ALA A 87 -44.18 -4.83 -3.51
CA ALA A 87 -45.13 -3.72 -3.42
C ALA A 87 -46.47 -4.12 -2.76
N PHE A 88 -46.96 -5.34 -3.02
CA PHE A 88 -48.22 -5.85 -2.43
C PHE A 88 -48.11 -6.00 -0.90
N PHE A 89 -46.93 -6.39 -0.40
CA PHE A 89 -46.68 -6.50 1.05
C PHE A 89 -46.30 -5.16 1.69
N GLN A 90 -45.67 -4.26 0.92
CA GLN A 90 -45.42 -2.89 1.34
C GLN A 90 -46.75 -2.14 1.59
N ASP A 91 -47.71 -2.22 0.66
CA ASP A 91 -49.06 -1.66 0.81
C ASP A 91 -49.81 -2.25 2.02
N ALA A 92 -49.57 -3.53 2.34
CA ALA A 92 -50.11 -4.20 3.51
C ALA A 92 -49.34 -3.89 4.83
N MET A 93 -48.26 -3.09 4.77
CA MET A 93 -47.36 -2.78 5.88
C MET A 93 -46.70 -4.01 6.55
N ILE A 94 -46.51 -5.09 5.79
CA ILE A 94 -45.87 -6.34 6.27
C ILE A 94 -44.39 -6.33 5.86
N PRO A 95 -43.44 -6.49 6.80
CA PRO A 95 -42.01 -6.58 6.48
C PRO A 95 -41.69 -7.66 5.44
N PHE A 96 -40.95 -7.27 4.40
CA PHE A 96 -40.67 -8.10 3.23
C PHE A 96 -39.16 -8.20 2.98
N PHE A 97 -38.62 -9.43 2.91
CA PHE A 97 -37.21 -9.68 2.68
C PHE A 97 -36.92 -9.92 1.20
N GLY A 98 -36.73 -8.85 0.44
CA GLY A 98 -36.34 -8.91 -0.95
C GLY A 98 -36.22 -7.53 -1.60
N PRO A 99 -35.65 -7.46 -2.80
CA PRO A 99 -35.55 -6.21 -3.56
C PRO A 99 -36.92 -5.74 -4.06
N SER A 100 -37.02 -4.45 -4.38
CA SER A 100 -38.10 -3.94 -5.22
C SER A 100 -37.98 -4.51 -6.64
N LYS A 101 -39.05 -4.39 -7.44
CA LYS A 101 -39.11 -4.85 -8.84
C LYS A 101 -37.99 -4.27 -9.71
N GLU A 102 -37.59 -3.04 -9.44
CA GLU A 102 -36.58 -2.26 -10.17
C GLU A 102 -35.16 -2.71 -9.84
N ALA A 103 -34.91 -3.09 -8.59
CA ALA A 103 -33.64 -3.69 -8.15
C ALA A 103 -33.56 -5.18 -8.57
N ALA A 104 -34.69 -5.89 -8.62
CA ALA A 104 -34.78 -7.26 -9.10
C ALA A 104 -34.38 -7.44 -10.59
N GLN A 105 -34.33 -6.34 -11.38
CA GLN A 105 -33.84 -6.36 -12.76
C GLN A 105 -32.38 -6.82 -12.90
N LEU A 106 -31.58 -6.81 -11.82
CA LEU A 106 -30.22 -7.37 -11.84
C LEU A 106 -30.17 -8.88 -12.18
N GLU A 107 -31.21 -9.64 -11.84
CA GLU A 107 -31.41 -11.05 -12.27
C GLU A 107 -32.44 -11.13 -13.41
N GLY A 108 -33.50 -10.32 -13.37
CA GLY A 108 -34.59 -10.34 -14.36
C GLY A 108 -34.20 -9.94 -15.78
N SER A 109 -33.11 -9.20 -15.97
CA SER A 109 -32.58 -8.79 -17.28
C SER A 109 -31.05 -8.79 -17.26
N LYS A 110 -30.42 -9.70 -17.99
CA LYS A 110 -28.94 -9.75 -18.11
C LYS A 110 -28.38 -8.51 -18.81
N THR A 111 -29.15 -7.95 -19.74
CA THR A 111 -28.77 -6.75 -20.51
C THR A 111 -28.80 -5.50 -19.62
N TYR A 112 -29.80 -5.38 -18.72
CA TYR A 112 -29.80 -4.40 -17.64
C TYR A 112 -28.61 -4.61 -16.68
N SER A 113 -28.40 -5.84 -16.22
CA SER A 113 -27.34 -6.24 -15.29
C SER A 113 -25.95 -5.83 -15.80
N LYS A 114 -25.68 -6.08 -17.08
CA LYS A 114 -24.43 -5.70 -17.77
C LYS A 114 -24.28 -4.19 -17.95
N ASN A 115 -25.35 -3.50 -18.36
CA ASN A 115 -25.36 -2.04 -18.45
C ASN A 115 -25.21 -1.34 -17.09
N PHE A 116 -25.74 -1.93 -16.02
CA PHE A 116 -25.54 -1.49 -14.65
C PHE A 116 -24.06 -1.62 -14.25
N MET A 117 -23.43 -2.77 -14.49
CA MET A 117 -22.01 -2.96 -14.22
C MET A 117 -21.11 -1.98 -14.99
N LYS A 118 -21.37 -1.78 -16.30
CA LYS A 118 -20.65 -0.81 -17.15
C LYS A 118 -20.83 0.64 -16.66
N ARG A 119 -22.02 1.01 -16.16
CA ARG A 119 -22.32 2.35 -15.63
C ARG A 119 -21.60 2.66 -14.33
N HIS A 120 -21.51 1.68 -13.42
CA HIS A 120 -20.93 1.87 -12.07
C HIS A 120 -19.49 1.37 -11.93
N GLY A 121 -18.85 0.99 -13.04
CA GLY A 121 -17.42 0.62 -13.07
C GLY A 121 -17.10 -0.76 -12.51
N ILE A 122 -18.07 -1.66 -12.42
CA ILE A 122 -17.92 -2.99 -11.82
C ILE A 122 -17.22 -3.94 -12.81
N PRO A 123 -16.14 -4.65 -12.43
CA PRO A 123 -15.45 -5.59 -13.30
C PRO A 123 -16.35 -6.75 -13.77
N THR A 124 -16.47 -6.93 -15.09
CA THR A 124 -17.21 -8.03 -15.71
C THR A 124 -16.61 -8.43 -17.06
N ALA A 125 -17.09 -9.50 -17.68
CA ALA A 125 -16.74 -9.89 -19.05
C ALA A 125 -17.09 -8.77 -20.04
N ALA A 126 -16.20 -8.47 -20.99
CA ALA A 126 -16.52 -7.55 -22.08
C ALA A 126 -17.75 -8.07 -22.85
N TYR A 127 -18.67 -7.17 -23.24
CA TYR A 127 -19.96 -7.57 -23.79
C TYR A 127 -20.54 -6.49 -24.71
N GLU A 128 -21.45 -6.90 -25.59
CA GLU A 128 -22.46 -6.01 -26.19
C GLU A 128 -23.84 -6.70 -26.24
N ASN A 129 -24.90 -5.88 -26.29
CA ASN A 129 -26.30 -6.32 -26.27
C ASN A 129 -26.95 -6.16 -27.65
N PHE A 130 -27.80 -7.10 -28.06
CA PHE A 130 -28.43 -7.10 -29.38
C PHE A 130 -29.91 -7.47 -29.34
N THR A 131 -30.73 -6.69 -30.05
CA THR A 131 -32.14 -7.00 -30.39
C THR A 131 -32.32 -7.38 -31.86
N ASP A 132 -31.30 -7.15 -32.70
CA ASP A 132 -31.31 -7.52 -34.12
C ASP A 132 -30.33 -8.68 -34.41
N PHE A 133 -30.82 -9.68 -35.14
CA PHE A 133 -30.06 -10.90 -35.44
C PHE A 133 -28.90 -10.66 -36.42
N ALA A 134 -29.04 -9.73 -37.38
CA ALA A 134 -27.98 -9.44 -38.34
C ALA A 134 -26.81 -8.67 -37.68
N ALA A 135 -27.12 -7.71 -36.79
CA ALA A 135 -26.15 -7.01 -35.97
C ALA A 135 -25.41 -7.96 -35.01
N ALA A 136 -26.13 -8.85 -34.33
CA ALA A 136 -25.55 -9.87 -33.47
C ALA A 136 -24.58 -10.79 -34.24
N THR A 137 -24.98 -11.23 -35.43
CA THR A 137 -24.16 -12.05 -36.34
C THR A 137 -22.90 -11.30 -36.79
N ALA A 138 -23.03 -10.03 -37.18
CA ALA A 138 -21.90 -9.21 -37.61
C ALA A 138 -20.88 -8.95 -36.47
N TYR A 139 -21.33 -8.89 -35.22
CA TYR A 139 -20.46 -8.80 -34.05
C TYR A 139 -19.69 -10.11 -33.79
N VAL A 140 -20.33 -11.27 -33.92
CA VAL A 140 -19.67 -12.60 -33.88
C VAL A 140 -18.58 -12.70 -34.95
N ASP A 141 -18.84 -12.21 -36.17
CA ASP A 141 -17.85 -12.22 -37.25
C ASP A 141 -16.65 -11.32 -36.97
N GLN A 142 -16.84 -10.18 -36.31
CA GLN A 142 -15.75 -9.26 -35.93
C GLN A 142 -14.96 -9.72 -34.69
N THR A 143 -15.54 -10.56 -33.85
CA THR A 143 -14.92 -10.99 -32.57
C THR A 143 -13.77 -11.98 -32.82
N ALA A 144 -12.65 -11.79 -32.10
CA ALA A 144 -11.42 -12.58 -32.24
C ALA A 144 -11.16 -13.57 -31.07
N HIS A 145 -11.98 -13.52 -30.01
CA HIS A 145 -11.87 -14.36 -28.82
C HIS A 145 -13.07 -15.32 -28.68
N GLY A 146 -12.96 -16.34 -27.82
CA GLY A 146 -14.09 -17.21 -27.49
C GLY A 146 -15.20 -16.42 -26.81
N LEU A 147 -16.45 -16.78 -27.07
CA LEU A 147 -17.62 -15.99 -26.66
C LEU A 147 -18.70 -16.84 -25.96
N VAL A 148 -19.57 -16.16 -25.22
CA VAL A 148 -20.73 -16.74 -24.53
C VAL A 148 -21.98 -15.98 -24.96
N ILE A 149 -23.01 -16.68 -25.41
CA ILE A 149 -24.31 -16.10 -25.77
C ILE A 149 -25.28 -16.33 -24.62
N LYS A 150 -25.92 -15.26 -24.13
CA LYS A 150 -26.94 -15.35 -23.07
C LYS A 150 -28.24 -14.68 -23.51
N ALA A 151 -29.35 -15.42 -23.45
CA ALA A 151 -30.70 -14.84 -23.57
C ALA A 151 -30.98 -13.94 -22.35
N SER A 152 -31.55 -12.75 -22.54
CA SER A 152 -31.61 -11.72 -21.48
C SER A 152 -32.62 -12.03 -20.37
N GLY A 153 -33.76 -12.62 -20.71
CA GLY A 153 -34.84 -12.93 -19.75
C GLY A 153 -34.63 -14.21 -18.91
N LEU A 154 -35.62 -14.52 -18.07
CA LEU A 154 -35.63 -15.66 -17.14
C LEU A 154 -35.70 -17.04 -17.85
N ALA A 155 -34.59 -17.46 -18.45
CA ALA A 155 -34.45 -18.73 -19.15
C ALA A 155 -34.05 -19.92 -18.24
N ALA A 156 -34.34 -19.86 -16.93
CA ALA A 156 -34.07 -20.91 -15.92
C ALA A 156 -32.66 -21.55 -16.00
N GLY A 157 -31.62 -20.74 -16.22
CA GLY A 157 -30.22 -21.19 -16.39
C GLY A 157 -29.91 -21.90 -17.72
N LYS A 158 -30.90 -22.18 -18.56
CA LYS A 158 -30.73 -22.89 -19.86
C LYS A 158 -30.34 -21.96 -21.01
N GLY A 159 -30.69 -20.68 -20.92
CA GLY A 159 -30.36 -19.66 -21.93
C GLY A 159 -28.92 -19.12 -21.83
N VAL A 160 -27.92 -20.00 -21.70
CA VAL A 160 -26.48 -19.69 -21.71
C VAL A 160 -25.76 -20.72 -22.58
N ILE A 161 -25.16 -20.29 -23.67
CA ILE A 161 -24.53 -21.14 -24.69
C ILE A 161 -23.06 -20.75 -24.85
N LEU A 162 -22.17 -21.74 -24.86
CA LEU A 162 -20.72 -21.59 -25.04
C LEU A 162 -20.30 -22.21 -26.38
N PRO A 163 -20.54 -21.53 -27.52
CA PRO A 163 -20.23 -22.07 -28.83
C PRO A 163 -18.72 -22.27 -29.02
N GLN A 164 -18.33 -23.37 -29.65
CA GLN A 164 -16.95 -23.72 -29.97
C GLN A 164 -16.49 -23.14 -31.33
N SER A 165 -17.41 -22.59 -32.12
CA SER A 165 -17.13 -21.95 -33.42
C SER A 165 -18.06 -20.76 -33.69
N LYS A 166 -17.67 -19.90 -34.63
CA LYS A 166 -18.53 -18.77 -35.08
C LYS A 166 -19.85 -19.23 -35.69
N GLU A 167 -19.86 -20.38 -36.35
CA GLU A 167 -21.08 -20.84 -37.02
C GLU A 167 -22.05 -21.47 -36.02
N GLU A 168 -21.55 -22.20 -35.02
CA GLU A 168 -22.34 -22.62 -33.85
C GLU A 168 -22.88 -21.40 -33.07
N ALA A 169 -22.11 -20.31 -32.97
CA ALA A 169 -22.58 -19.06 -32.38
C ALA A 169 -23.73 -18.42 -33.18
N LYS A 170 -23.65 -18.41 -34.52
CA LYS A 170 -24.73 -17.91 -35.39
C LYS A 170 -25.98 -18.79 -35.33
N ASP A 171 -25.82 -20.10 -35.31
CA ASP A 171 -26.94 -21.05 -35.15
C ASP A 171 -27.61 -20.89 -33.76
N ALA A 172 -26.83 -20.66 -32.71
CA ALA A 172 -27.33 -20.35 -31.38
C ALA A 172 -28.10 -19.01 -31.35
N LEU A 173 -27.56 -17.94 -31.96
CA LEU A 173 -28.26 -16.67 -32.12
C LEU A 173 -29.57 -16.82 -32.89
N ARG A 174 -29.58 -17.62 -33.96
CA ARG A 174 -30.77 -17.88 -34.79
C ARG A 174 -31.84 -18.58 -33.96
N ARG A 175 -31.48 -19.64 -33.23
CA ARG A 175 -32.40 -20.38 -32.36
C ARG A 175 -33.05 -19.51 -31.28
N ILE A 176 -32.27 -18.62 -30.68
CA ILE A 176 -32.74 -17.70 -29.63
C ILE A 176 -33.62 -16.59 -30.23
N MET A 177 -33.11 -15.86 -31.23
CA MET A 177 -33.69 -14.59 -31.69
C MET A 177 -34.76 -14.77 -32.78
N VAL A 178 -34.63 -15.79 -33.64
CA VAL A 178 -35.48 -16.03 -34.81
C VAL A 178 -36.43 -17.20 -34.57
N ASP A 179 -35.92 -18.36 -34.15
CA ASP A 179 -36.76 -19.54 -33.89
C ASP A 179 -37.44 -19.50 -32.50
N LYS A 180 -37.14 -18.47 -31.69
CA LYS A 180 -37.75 -18.17 -30.38
C LYS A 180 -37.80 -19.35 -29.40
N GLU A 181 -36.71 -20.12 -29.32
CA GLU A 181 -36.61 -21.30 -28.43
C GLU A 181 -36.89 -20.99 -26.94
N PHE A 182 -36.64 -19.74 -26.49
CA PHE A 182 -36.90 -19.26 -25.14
C PHE A 182 -38.06 -18.24 -25.05
N GLY A 183 -38.90 -18.13 -26.08
CA GLY A 183 -39.95 -17.12 -26.18
C GLY A 183 -39.39 -15.68 -26.11
N ASP A 184 -40.14 -14.80 -25.45
CA ASP A 184 -39.82 -13.37 -25.26
C ASP A 184 -38.43 -13.14 -24.60
N ALA A 185 -37.92 -14.11 -23.83
CA ALA A 185 -36.57 -14.03 -23.26
C ALA A 185 -35.46 -14.02 -24.33
N GLY A 186 -35.77 -14.40 -25.57
CA GLY A 186 -34.91 -14.32 -26.75
C GLY A 186 -35.12 -13.09 -27.64
N ASP A 187 -35.90 -12.09 -27.21
CA ASP A 187 -36.01 -10.80 -27.91
C ASP A 187 -34.73 -9.96 -27.80
N GLU A 188 -33.94 -10.17 -26.74
CA GLU A 188 -32.66 -9.51 -26.52
C GLU A 188 -31.62 -10.52 -26.03
N VAL A 189 -30.40 -10.43 -26.56
CA VAL A 189 -29.26 -11.28 -26.19
C VAL A 189 -28.05 -10.46 -25.77
N VAL A 190 -27.28 -11.00 -24.83
CA VAL A 190 -25.92 -10.53 -24.50
C VAL A 190 -24.93 -11.46 -25.20
N ILE A 191 -23.93 -10.89 -25.87
CA ILE A 191 -22.75 -11.63 -26.35
C ILE A 191 -21.55 -11.17 -25.52
N GLU A 192 -20.94 -12.09 -24.77
CA GLU A 192 -19.86 -11.82 -23.81
C GLU A 192 -18.54 -12.51 -24.17
N GLU A 193 -17.43 -11.93 -23.71
CA GLU A 193 -16.11 -12.57 -23.60
C GLU A 193 -16.20 -13.86 -22.78
N LEU A 194 -15.64 -14.97 -23.29
CA LEU A 194 -15.46 -16.20 -22.52
C LEU A 194 -14.37 -16.02 -21.47
N LEU A 195 -14.78 -15.83 -20.21
CA LEU A 195 -13.85 -15.78 -19.08
C LEU A 195 -13.37 -17.18 -18.70
N ILE A 196 -12.07 -17.30 -18.44
CA ILE A 196 -11.42 -18.52 -17.94
C ILE A 196 -10.86 -18.24 -16.55
N GLY A 197 -11.19 -19.10 -15.59
CA GLY A 197 -10.84 -18.91 -14.19
C GLY A 197 -11.49 -19.95 -13.28
N GLN A 198 -11.58 -19.64 -11.98
CA GLN A 198 -12.40 -20.40 -11.04
C GLN A 198 -13.67 -19.63 -10.69
N GLU A 199 -14.83 -20.30 -10.72
CA GLU A 199 -16.10 -19.71 -10.28
C GLU A 199 -16.14 -19.60 -8.74
N LEU A 200 -16.78 -18.56 -8.25
CA LEU A 200 -17.04 -18.23 -6.84
C LEU A 200 -18.48 -17.72 -6.69
N SER A 201 -19.13 -18.11 -5.61
CA SER A 201 -20.46 -17.64 -5.21
C SER A 201 -20.35 -16.86 -3.89
N VAL A 202 -20.85 -15.62 -3.88
CA VAL A 202 -20.89 -14.75 -2.68
C VAL A 202 -22.33 -14.35 -2.40
N LEU A 203 -22.82 -14.61 -1.18
CA LEU A 203 -24.16 -14.24 -0.75
C LEU A 203 -24.07 -13.12 0.28
N THR A 204 -24.63 -11.95 -0.03
CA THR A 204 -24.48 -10.73 0.79
C THR A 204 -25.84 -10.17 1.20
N PHE A 205 -26.12 -10.19 2.51
CA PHE A 205 -27.27 -9.52 3.10
C PHE A 205 -27.14 -8.01 2.93
N SER A 206 -28.25 -7.33 2.63
CA SER A 206 -28.31 -5.87 2.57
C SER A 206 -29.64 -5.33 3.09
N ASP A 207 -29.55 -4.20 3.79
CA ASP A 207 -30.71 -3.40 4.23
C ASP A 207 -30.94 -2.12 3.38
N GLY A 208 -30.13 -1.96 2.32
CA GLY A 208 -30.06 -0.79 1.44
C GLY A 208 -28.95 0.20 1.84
N SER A 209 -28.49 0.15 3.09
CA SER A 209 -27.39 0.99 3.62
C SER A 209 -26.17 0.15 4.02
N THR A 210 -26.40 -0.97 4.68
CA THR A 210 -25.39 -1.84 5.27
C THR A 210 -25.36 -3.17 4.52
N ARG A 211 -24.15 -3.71 4.30
CA ARG A 211 -23.92 -5.04 3.71
C ARG A 211 -23.22 -6.01 4.69
N ARG A 212 -23.55 -7.31 4.64
CA ARG A 212 -22.90 -8.39 5.41
C ARG A 212 -22.85 -9.68 4.58
N SER A 213 -21.65 -10.17 4.27
CA SER A 213 -21.46 -11.36 3.44
C SER A 213 -21.36 -12.67 4.23
N LEU A 214 -21.95 -13.72 3.70
CA LEU A 214 -21.75 -15.11 4.12
C LEU A 214 -20.41 -15.65 3.56
N PRO A 215 -19.91 -16.80 4.08
CA PRO A 215 -18.70 -17.43 3.57
C PRO A 215 -18.77 -17.70 2.06
N LEU A 216 -17.65 -17.44 1.37
CA LEU A 216 -17.56 -17.65 -0.08
C LEU A 216 -17.58 -19.15 -0.38
N ALA A 217 -18.40 -19.51 -1.37
CA ALA A 217 -18.66 -20.88 -1.76
C ALA A 217 -18.22 -21.15 -3.20
N GLN A 218 -18.09 -22.43 -3.56
CA GLN A 218 -17.99 -22.87 -4.96
C GLN A 218 -19.02 -23.94 -5.25
N ASP A 219 -19.74 -23.78 -6.36
CA ASP A 219 -20.75 -24.71 -6.82
C ASP A 219 -20.26 -25.57 -8.00
N HIS A 220 -20.94 -26.68 -8.25
CA HIS A 220 -20.65 -27.60 -9.34
C HIS A 220 -21.86 -27.69 -10.29
N LYS A 221 -21.90 -26.82 -11.31
CA LYS A 221 -23.03 -26.70 -12.26
C LYS A 221 -23.18 -27.89 -13.21
N ARG A 222 -22.11 -28.64 -13.49
CA ARG A 222 -22.12 -29.74 -14.47
C ARG A 222 -22.72 -31.02 -13.90
N ALA A 223 -23.52 -31.71 -14.72
CA ALA A 223 -24.35 -32.85 -14.30
C ALA A 223 -23.56 -34.10 -13.85
N LEU A 224 -22.37 -34.34 -14.42
CA LEU A 224 -21.58 -35.56 -14.24
C LEU A 224 -20.19 -35.26 -13.65
N ASP A 225 -19.57 -36.31 -13.10
CA ASP A 225 -18.19 -36.28 -12.58
C ASP A 225 -17.18 -35.80 -13.65
N GLY A 226 -16.08 -35.20 -13.21
CA GLY A 226 -15.10 -34.55 -14.10
C GLY A 226 -15.62 -33.25 -14.74
N ASP A 227 -16.69 -32.67 -14.16
CA ASP A 227 -17.43 -31.53 -14.70
C ASP A 227 -17.96 -31.75 -16.14
N LEU A 228 -18.43 -32.97 -16.42
CA LEU A 228 -18.97 -33.38 -17.71
C LEU A 228 -20.50 -33.24 -17.80
N GLY A 229 -21.01 -33.36 -19.02
CA GLY A 229 -22.44 -33.29 -19.31
C GLY A 229 -23.01 -31.87 -19.37
N PRO A 230 -24.35 -31.72 -19.47
CA PRO A 230 -25.00 -30.42 -19.54
C PRO A 230 -24.86 -29.61 -18.25
N ASN A 231 -25.02 -28.29 -18.36
CA ASN A 231 -25.22 -27.42 -17.21
C ASN A 231 -26.55 -27.73 -16.52
N THR A 232 -26.56 -27.59 -15.20
CA THR A 232 -27.70 -27.79 -14.30
C THR A 232 -27.86 -26.56 -13.41
N GLY A 233 -28.82 -26.59 -12.48
CA GLY A 233 -28.91 -25.57 -11.43
C GLY A 233 -27.83 -25.68 -10.34
N GLY A 234 -26.96 -26.70 -10.39
CA GLY A 234 -25.98 -27.04 -9.35
C GLY A 234 -26.20 -28.45 -8.79
N MET A 235 -25.17 -29.30 -8.90
CA MET A 235 -25.12 -30.69 -8.41
C MET A 235 -24.44 -30.84 -7.05
N GLY A 236 -23.86 -29.77 -6.52
CA GLY A 236 -23.22 -29.72 -5.21
C GLY A 236 -22.51 -28.39 -4.99
N CYS A 237 -22.11 -28.12 -3.75
CA CYS A 237 -21.45 -26.88 -3.35
C CYS A 237 -20.63 -27.10 -2.06
N TYR A 238 -19.60 -26.29 -1.83
CA TYR A 238 -18.82 -26.29 -0.58
C TYR A 238 -18.39 -24.88 -0.15
N ALA A 239 -18.25 -24.70 1.17
CA ALA A 239 -17.83 -23.44 1.80
C ALA A 239 -17.15 -23.68 3.16
N PRO A 240 -16.25 -22.79 3.62
CA PRO A 240 -15.54 -21.81 2.81
C PRO A 240 -14.62 -22.51 1.80
N THR A 241 -14.41 -21.91 0.63
CA THR A 241 -13.46 -22.42 -0.36
C THR A 241 -12.01 -22.02 -0.06
N ASN A 242 -11.06 -22.87 -0.44
CA ASN A 242 -9.62 -22.64 -0.30
C ASN A 242 -9.06 -21.53 -1.21
N ILE A 243 -9.78 -21.10 -2.25
CA ILE A 243 -9.34 -19.98 -3.10
C ILE A 243 -9.73 -18.59 -2.56
N ALA A 244 -10.62 -18.52 -1.55
CA ALA A 244 -11.09 -17.28 -0.97
C ALA A 244 -10.09 -16.72 0.07
N THR A 245 -8.91 -16.31 -0.39
CA THR A 245 -7.93 -15.60 0.45
C THR A 245 -8.48 -14.25 0.91
N ASP A 246 -8.03 -13.76 2.07
CA ASP A 246 -8.47 -12.46 2.62
C ASP A 246 -8.26 -11.30 1.63
N ASP A 247 -7.20 -11.35 0.82
CA ASP A 247 -6.95 -10.37 -0.24
C ASP A 247 -8.02 -10.43 -1.34
N LEU A 248 -8.35 -11.63 -1.82
CA LEU A 248 -9.40 -11.80 -2.83
C LEU A 248 -10.77 -11.38 -2.27
N VAL A 249 -11.07 -11.68 -1.01
CA VAL A 249 -12.30 -11.24 -0.34
C VAL A 249 -12.34 -9.71 -0.23
N ARG A 250 -11.24 -9.05 0.12
CA ARG A 250 -11.12 -7.59 0.15
C ARG A 250 -11.31 -6.97 -1.24
N THR A 251 -10.67 -7.52 -2.28
CA THR A 251 -10.84 -7.08 -3.67
C THR A 251 -12.29 -7.25 -4.14
N ILE A 252 -12.94 -8.37 -3.82
CA ILE A 252 -14.36 -8.60 -4.14
C ILE A 252 -15.26 -7.59 -3.42
N ASP A 253 -15.00 -7.27 -2.14
CA ASP A 253 -15.83 -6.27 -1.45
C ASP A 253 -15.64 -4.87 -2.03
N SER A 254 -14.40 -4.41 -2.27
CA SER A 254 -14.13 -3.03 -2.71
C SER A 254 -14.35 -2.78 -4.20
N GLU A 255 -14.10 -3.74 -5.09
CA GLU A 255 -14.24 -3.56 -6.54
C GLU A 255 -15.58 -4.07 -7.10
N ILE A 256 -16.27 -4.97 -6.38
CA ILE A 256 -17.52 -5.59 -6.85
C ILE A 256 -18.69 -5.26 -5.91
N LEU A 257 -18.67 -5.71 -4.65
CA LEU A 257 -19.87 -5.61 -3.79
C LEU A 257 -20.21 -4.16 -3.43
N GLU A 258 -19.23 -3.38 -3.00
CA GLU A 258 -19.41 -1.97 -2.62
C GLU A 258 -19.93 -1.12 -3.81
N PRO A 259 -19.30 -1.12 -5.01
CA PRO A 259 -19.85 -0.41 -6.16
C PRO A 259 -21.22 -0.94 -6.61
N THR A 260 -21.54 -2.21 -6.36
CA THR A 260 -22.88 -2.77 -6.65
C THR A 260 -23.94 -2.16 -5.74
N PHE A 261 -23.77 -2.22 -4.41
CA PHE A 261 -24.76 -1.69 -3.47
C PHE A 261 -24.85 -0.17 -3.51
N ASP A 262 -23.72 0.51 -3.73
CA ASP A 262 -23.69 1.97 -3.90
C ASP A 262 -24.29 2.40 -5.24
N GLY A 263 -24.01 1.68 -6.33
CA GLY A 263 -24.61 1.93 -7.64
C GLY A 263 -26.13 1.80 -7.62
N LEU A 264 -26.65 0.77 -6.94
CA LEU A 264 -28.08 0.59 -6.70
C LEU A 264 -28.68 1.73 -5.86
N ARG A 265 -27.96 2.24 -4.86
CA ARG A 265 -28.40 3.39 -4.07
C ARG A 265 -28.41 4.69 -4.89
N ARG A 266 -27.41 4.90 -5.75
CA ARG A 266 -27.30 6.06 -6.68
C ARG A 266 -28.37 6.04 -7.77
N ASP A 267 -28.76 4.86 -8.24
CA ASP A 267 -29.87 4.66 -9.18
C ASP A 267 -31.26 4.70 -8.48
N GLU A 268 -31.34 5.15 -7.22
CA GLU A 268 -32.54 5.25 -6.37
C GLU A 268 -33.28 3.91 -6.15
N ARG A 269 -32.56 2.78 -6.23
CA ARG A 269 -33.06 1.40 -6.13
C ARG A 269 -32.33 0.61 -5.03
N PRO A 270 -32.36 1.08 -3.76
CA PRO A 270 -31.59 0.45 -2.68
C PRO A 270 -31.97 -1.01 -2.49
N PHE A 271 -30.99 -1.91 -2.62
CA PHE A 271 -31.22 -3.35 -2.53
C PHE A 271 -31.46 -3.79 -1.09
N ARG A 272 -32.60 -4.41 -0.83
CA ARG A 272 -32.93 -5.09 0.43
C ARG A 272 -33.04 -6.59 0.20
N GLY A 273 -32.70 -7.40 1.19
CA GLY A 273 -32.73 -8.87 1.08
C GLY A 273 -31.32 -9.46 1.04
N ILE A 274 -31.10 -10.43 0.15
CA ILE A 274 -29.78 -11.01 -0.10
C ILE A 274 -29.44 -10.97 -1.58
N LEU A 275 -28.25 -10.46 -1.91
CA LEU A 275 -27.70 -10.48 -3.26
C LEU A 275 -26.70 -11.61 -3.36
N PHE A 276 -26.95 -12.54 -4.26
CA PHE A 276 -25.97 -13.50 -4.72
C PHE A 276 -25.18 -12.86 -5.88
N THR A 277 -23.86 -12.94 -5.81
CA THR A 277 -22.95 -12.51 -6.88
C THR A 277 -22.10 -13.69 -7.33
N GLY A 278 -22.27 -14.10 -8.59
CA GLY A 278 -21.42 -15.11 -9.24
C GLY A 278 -20.19 -14.43 -9.84
N ILE A 279 -19.00 -14.89 -9.49
CA ILE A 279 -17.71 -14.26 -9.81
C ILE A 279 -16.80 -15.29 -10.48
N MET A 280 -16.09 -14.88 -11.53
CA MET A 280 -14.97 -15.63 -12.12
C MET A 280 -13.66 -15.02 -11.64
N VAL A 281 -12.83 -15.79 -10.93
CA VAL A 281 -11.46 -15.43 -10.56
C VAL A 281 -10.55 -15.70 -11.76
N THR A 282 -10.29 -14.65 -12.55
CA THR A 282 -9.42 -14.73 -13.73
C THR A 282 -7.97 -14.36 -13.38
N ALA A 283 -7.03 -14.61 -14.31
CA ALA A 283 -5.65 -14.14 -14.17
C ALA A 283 -5.51 -12.60 -14.09
N ALA A 284 -6.55 -11.84 -14.48
CA ALA A 284 -6.61 -10.39 -14.40
C ALA A 284 -7.40 -9.87 -13.16
N GLY A 285 -7.82 -10.77 -12.26
CA GLY A 285 -8.64 -10.43 -11.08
C GLY A 285 -10.07 -11.00 -11.14
N PRO A 286 -10.89 -10.75 -10.10
CA PRO A 286 -12.29 -11.17 -10.05
C PRO A 286 -13.13 -10.36 -11.04
N LYS A 287 -14.00 -11.04 -11.79
CA LYS A 287 -14.99 -10.42 -12.69
C LYS A 287 -16.37 -11.02 -12.41
N VAL A 288 -17.41 -10.19 -12.31
CA VAL A 288 -18.80 -10.65 -12.14
C VAL A 288 -19.28 -11.38 -13.40
N LEU A 289 -19.85 -12.57 -13.23
CA LEU A 289 -20.52 -13.36 -14.25
C LEU A 289 -22.01 -13.01 -14.36
N GLU A 290 -22.67 -12.92 -13.21
CA GLU A 290 -24.12 -12.69 -13.04
C GLU A 290 -24.46 -12.32 -11.59
N TYR A 291 -25.61 -11.66 -11.41
CA TYR A 291 -26.25 -11.49 -10.11
C TYR A 291 -27.50 -12.36 -10.04
N ASN A 292 -27.77 -12.93 -8.87
CA ASN A 292 -29.09 -13.46 -8.52
C ASN A 292 -29.58 -12.68 -7.28
N VAL A 293 -30.82 -12.21 -7.28
CA VAL A 293 -31.35 -11.25 -6.29
C VAL A 293 -32.02 -11.93 -5.09
N ARG A 294 -31.63 -13.18 -4.84
CA ARG A 294 -32.16 -14.09 -3.83
C ARG A 294 -31.08 -15.10 -3.42
N PHE A 295 -31.41 -15.93 -2.43
CA PHE A 295 -30.54 -17.01 -1.95
C PHE A 295 -30.20 -18.03 -3.08
N GLY A 296 -28.99 -18.60 -3.05
CA GLY A 296 -28.52 -19.64 -3.97
C GLY A 296 -29.13 -21.02 -3.68
N ASP A 297 -29.06 -21.96 -4.62
CA ASP A 297 -29.48 -23.36 -4.43
C ASP A 297 -28.61 -24.23 -5.35
N PRO A 298 -27.61 -24.99 -4.85
CA PRO A 298 -27.53 -25.51 -3.48
C PRO A 298 -26.73 -24.67 -2.46
N GLU A 299 -26.27 -23.46 -2.79
CA GLU A 299 -25.36 -22.71 -1.91
C GLU A 299 -25.94 -22.40 -0.52
N THR A 300 -27.25 -22.16 -0.43
CA THR A 300 -27.94 -21.90 0.86
C THR A 300 -27.85 -23.09 1.81
N GLN A 301 -28.03 -24.30 1.27
CA GLN A 301 -27.88 -25.56 2.00
C GLN A 301 -26.45 -25.74 2.53
N THR A 302 -25.45 -25.17 1.84
CA THR A 302 -24.05 -25.20 2.26
C THR A 302 -23.74 -24.14 3.32
N VAL A 303 -24.14 -22.87 3.13
CA VAL A 303 -23.67 -21.75 3.97
C VAL A 303 -24.49 -21.53 5.24
N LEU A 304 -25.79 -21.83 5.27
CA LEU A 304 -26.61 -21.62 6.48
C LEU A 304 -26.21 -22.52 7.66
N PRO A 305 -25.77 -23.78 7.47
CA PRO A 305 -25.20 -24.60 8.54
C PRO A 305 -23.90 -24.08 9.16
N LEU A 306 -23.23 -23.10 8.54
CA LEU A 306 -22.03 -22.46 9.10
C LEU A 306 -22.35 -21.25 10.00
N LEU A 307 -23.60 -20.78 10.05
CA LEU A 307 -24.01 -19.74 11.00
C LEU A 307 -23.87 -20.24 12.44
N SER A 308 -23.22 -19.46 13.31
CA SER A 308 -23.11 -19.79 14.73
C SER A 308 -24.47 -19.84 15.42
N ASP A 309 -24.53 -20.49 16.59
CA ASP A 309 -25.75 -20.56 17.40
C ASP A 309 -26.15 -19.20 17.98
N ASP A 310 -25.19 -18.28 18.15
CA ASP A 310 -25.42 -16.87 18.52
C ASP A 310 -26.03 -16.03 17.38
N THR A 311 -26.08 -16.57 16.15
CA THR A 311 -26.53 -15.86 14.95
C THR A 311 -27.98 -16.21 14.60
N ASP A 312 -28.92 -15.40 15.09
CA ASP A 312 -30.35 -15.52 14.77
C ASP A 312 -30.67 -15.00 13.35
N LEU A 313 -30.75 -15.92 12.39
CA LEU A 313 -31.09 -15.64 10.98
C LEU A 313 -32.41 -14.87 10.84
N ALA A 314 -33.43 -15.15 11.65
CA ALA A 314 -34.72 -14.46 11.56
C ALA A 314 -34.58 -12.98 11.94
N GLN A 315 -33.70 -12.67 12.91
CA GLN A 315 -33.40 -11.29 13.29
C GLN A 315 -32.54 -10.55 12.27
N ILE A 316 -31.63 -11.23 11.56
CA ILE A 316 -30.87 -10.66 10.44
C ILE A 316 -31.78 -10.34 9.25
N ILE A 317 -32.66 -11.27 8.88
CA ILE A 317 -33.63 -11.09 7.81
C ILE A 317 -34.59 -9.93 8.13
N LEU A 318 -35.15 -9.90 9.35
CA LEU A 318 -35.99 -8.79 9.80
C LEU A 318 -35.20 -7.47 9.89
N ALA A 319 -33.90 -7.51 10.22
CA ALA A 319 -33.05 -6.33 10.24
C ALA A 319 -32.83 -5.73 8.84
N CYS A 320 -32.75 -6.57 7.81
CA CYS A 320 -32.68 -6.14 6.42
C CYS A 320 -33.97 -5.42 5.97
N CYS A 321 -35.13 -5.92 6.42
CA CYS A 321 -36.43 -5.30 6.15
C CYS A 321 -36.59 -3.94 6.87
N GLN A 322 -35.92 -3.76 8.01
CA GLN A 322 -36.11 -2.63 8.93
C GLN A 322 -34.94 -1.62 8.94
N VAL A 323 -34.01 -1.70 7.98
CA VAL A 323 -32.82 -0.81 7.86
C VAL A 323 -32.01 -0.73 9.16
N ARG A 324 -31.79 -1.90 9.79
CA ARG A 324 -31.06 -2.04 11.06
C ARG A 324 -29.98 -3.13 11.05
N LEU A 325 -29.52 -3.55 9.88
CA LEU A 325 -28.51 -4.63 9.75
C LEU A 325 -27.19 -4.24 10.42
N HIS A 326 -26.86 -2.94 10.47
CA HIS A 326 -25.71 -2.42 11.23
C HIS A 326 -25.74 -2.75 12.74
N LYS A 327 -26.91 -3.08 13.31
CA LYS A 327 -27.05 -3.48 14.73
C LYS A 327 -26.94 -4.98 14.96
N CYS A 328 -26.88 -5.77 13.88
CA CYS A 328 -26.76 -7.23 13.96
C CYS A 328 -25.31 -7.67 13.76
N ARG A 329 -24.91 -8.72 14.50
CA ARG A 329 -23.69 -9.47 14.23
C ARG A 329 -24.05 -10.68 13.36
N LEU A 330 -23.15 -11.02 12.45
CA LEU A 330 -23.22 -12.21 11.60
C LEU A 330 -21.97 -13.03 11.93
N GLU A 331 -22.09 -13.95 12.89
CA GLU A 331 -20.97 -14.76 13.37
C GLU A 331 -21.00 -16.13 12.68
N ILE A 332 -19.85 -16.58 12.21
CA ILE A 332 -19.69 -17.81 11.43
C ILE A 332 -18.81 -18.79 12.19
N ASN A 333 -19.26 -20.04 12.31
CA ASN A 333 -18.47 -21.14 12.86
C ASN A 333 -17.25 -21.41 11.96
N LYS A 334 -16.07 -21.60 12.55
CA LYS A 334 -14.81 -21.92 11.85
C LYS A 334 -14.76 -23.40 11.42
N LEU A 335 -15.76 -23.81 10.66
CA LEU A 335 -15.99 -25.16 10.16
C LEU A 335 -16.13 -25.12 8.62
N PHE A 336 -16.12 -26.29 8.00
CA PHE A 336 -16.38 -26.47 6.58
C PHE A 336 -17.69 -27.21 6.38
N SER A 337 -18.42 -26.83 5.34
CA SER A 337 -19.70 -27.39 4.94
C SER A 337 -19.61 -27.83 3.47
N ALA A 338 -20.15 -29.01 3.18
CA ALA A 338 -20.21 -29.56 1.83
C ALA A 338 -21.62 -30.12 1.57
N THR A 339 -22.13 -29.92 0.36
CA THR A 339 -23.46 -30.35 -0.07
C THR A 339 -23.38 -31.15 -1.37
N VAL A 340 -23.97 -32.35 -1.39
CA VAL A 340 -24.12 -33.20 -2.59
C VAL A 340 -25.59 -33.26 -2.98
N VAL A 341 -25.93 -32.98 -4.24
CA VAL A 341 -27.31 -33.01 -4.74
C VAL A 341 -27.61 -34.34 -5.44
N LEU A 342 -28.74 -34.92 -5.06
CA LEU A 342 -29.32 -36.14 -5.60
C LEU A 342 -30.41 -35.74 -6.59
N ALA A 343 -30.27 -36.17 -7.84
CA ALA A 343 -31.16 -35.85 -8.94
C ALA A 343 -31.94 -37.07 -9.44
N ALA A 344 -33.09 -36.81 -10.07
CA ALA A 344 -33.92 -37.82 -10.71
C ALA A 344 -33.35 -38.20 -12.08
N GLY A 345 -33.34 -39.50 -12.40
CA GLY A 345 -32.84 -40.04 -13.66
C GLY A 345 -33.42 -39.31 -14.86
N GLY A 346 -32.53 -38.79 -15.72
CA GLY A 346 -32.87 -37.97 -16.89
C GLY A 346 -32.71 -36.46 -16.70
N TYR A 347 -32.56 -35.95 -15.47
CA TYR A 347 -32.21 -34.55 -15.20
C TYR A 347 -30.85 -34.17 -15.87
N PRO A 348 -30.69 -32.98 -16.49
CA PRO A 348 -31.61 -31.83 -16.57
C PRO A 348 -32.65 -31.86 -17.71
N GLY A 349 -32.78 -33.00 -18.41
CA GLY A 349 -33.83 -33.29 -19.38
C GLY A 349 -35.14 -33.72 -18.73
N ALA A 350 -35.90 -34.59 -19.40
CA ALA A 350 -37.13 -35.17 -18.86
C ALA A 350 -36.81 -36.26 -17.81
N TYR A 351 -37.56 -36.28 -16.71
CA TYR A 351 -37.39 -37.19 -15.58
C TYR A 351 -38.75 -37.68 -15.05
N ALA A 352 -38.76 -38.84 -14.40
CA ALA A 352 -39.96 -39.40 -13.79
C ALA A 352 -40.38 -38.64 -12.52
N LYS A 353 -41.68 -38.45 -12.33
CA LYS A 353 -42.30 -37.93 -11.10
C LYS A 353 -43.16 -39.01 -10.45
N GLY A 354 -43.40 -38.91 -9.14
CA GLY A 354 -44.17 -39.87 -8.35
C GLY A 354 -43.35 -41.06 -7.83
N THR A 355 -42.08 -41.21 -8.22
CA THR A 355 -41.20 -42.29 -7.74
C THR A 355 -41.10 -42.24 -6.21
N PRO A 356 -41.39 -43.34 -5.48
CA PRO A 356 -41.26 -43.39 -4.03
C PRO A 356 -39.82 -43.15 -3.56
N ILE A 357 -39.68 -42.35 -2.51
CA ILE A 357 -38.41 -42.04 -1.85
C ILE A 357 -38.44 -42.61 -0.43
N ASN A 358 -37.38 -43.33 -0.05
CA ASN A 358 -37.11 -43.70 1.33
C ASN A 358 -35.98 -42.83 1.86
N VAL A 359 -36.20 -42.19 3.02
CA VAL A 359 -35.20 -41.42 3.76
C VAL A 359 -35.11 -42.01 5.16
N SER A 360 -33.90 -42.29 5.63
CA SER A 360 -33.61 -42.75 6.99
C SER A 360 -33.02 -41.61 7.83
N ASP A 361 -32.97 -41.79 9.15
CA ASP A 361 -32.35 -40.80 10.03
C ASP A 361 -30.88 -40.56 9.64
N PRO A 362 -30.45 -39.30 9.44
CA PRO A 362 -29.08 -38.99 9.09
C PRO A 362 -28.11 -39.22 10.27
N PRO A 363 -26.85 -39.59 10.00
CA PRO A 363 -25.82 -39.64 11.04
C PRO A 363 -25.50 -38.24 11.58
N SER A 364 -24.90 -38.19 12.77
CA SER A 364 -24.47 -36.92 13.38
C SER A 364 -23.58 -36.11 12.44
N GLY A 365 -23.80 -34.78 12.38
CA GLY A 365 -23.09 -33.86 11.48
C GLY A 365 -23.65 -33.80 10.05
N VAL A 366 -24.66 -34.61 9.70
CA VAL A 366 -25.33 -34.60 8.39
C VAL A 366 -26.73 -33.99 8.50
N THR A 367 -27.13 -33.22 7.49
CA THR A 367 -28.48 -32.66 7.35
C THR A 367 -28.99 -32.95 5.93
N ILE A 368 -30.24 -33.39 5.83
CA ILE A 368 -30.89 -33.72 4.57
C ILE A 368 -31.89 -32.61 4.27
N PHE A 369 -31.67 -31.89 3.17
CA PHE A 369 -32.58 -30.87 2.67
C PHE A 369 -33.36 -31.38 1.47
N HIS A 370 -34.67 -31.23 1.52
CA HIS A 370 -35.59 -31.65 0.48
C HIS A 370 -35.74 -30.54 -0.55
N ALA A 371 -35.56 -30.87 -1.83
CA ALA A 371 -35.86 -29.99 -2.94
C ALA A 371 -37.14 -30.48 -3.63
N GLY A 372 -37.02 -31.10 -4.80
CA GLY A 372 -38.12 -31.67 -5.57
C GLY A 372 -38.73 -32.94 -4.95
N THR A 373 -39.26 -32.86 -3.73
CA THR A 373 -40.01 -33.94 -3.07
C THR A 373 -41.42 -33.51 -2.68
N LYS A 374 -42.37 -34.43 -2.68
CA LYS A 374 -43.73 -34.21 -2.19
C LYS A 374 -44.12 -35.33 -1.22
N LEU A 375 -44.70 -34.95 -0.09
CA LEU A 375 -45.29 -35.89 0.87
C LEU A 375 -46.77 -36.10 0.54
N GLU A 376 -47.17 -37.33 0.24
CA GLU A 376 -48.56 -37.72 0.01
C GLU A 376 -48.95 -38.79 1.04
N GLY A 377 -49.80 -38.42 2.01
CA GLY A 377 -50.01 -39.22 3.21
C GLY A 377 -48.69 -39.37 3.97
N ASN A 378 -48.23 -40.61 4.15
CA ASN A 378 -46.93 -40.93 4.77
C ASN A 378 -45.84 -41.28 3.74
N GLN A 379 -46.10 -41.19 2.43
CA GLN A 379 -45.13 -41.55 1.40
C GLN A 379 -44.49 -40.31 0.78
N LEU A 380 -43.16 -40.23 0.84
CA LEU A 380 -42.37 -39.24 0.11
C LEU A 380 -42.20 -39.67 -1.36
N THR A 381 -42.33 -38.73 -2.30
CA THR A 381 -42.22 -38.99 -3.75
C THR A 381 -41.41 -37.93 -4.48
N VAL A 382 -40.81 -38.29 -5.62
CA VAL A 382 -40.09 -37.36 -6.52
C VAL A 382 -41.07 -36.40 -7.20
N ALA A 383 -40.85 -35.10 -7.05
CA ALA A 383 -41.68 -34.03 -7.64
C ALA A 383 -40.90 -33.08 -8.58
N GLY A 384 -39.57 -33.02 -8.45
CA GLY A 384 -38.68 -32.15 -9.23
C GLY A 384 -37.37 -32.83 -9.64
N GLY A 385 -36.59 -32.18 -10.48
CA GLY A 385 -35.39 -32.77 -11.10
C GLY A 385 -34.20 -32.90 -10.14
N ARG A 386 -33.94 -31.87 -9.34
CA ARG A 386 -33.11 -31.98 -8.12
C ARG A 386 -34.04 -32.39 -6.98
N VAL A 387 -33.73 -33.49 -6.32
CA VAL A 387 -34.66 -34.17 -5.40
C VAL A 387 -34.30 -33.87 -3.95
N ILE A 388 -33.07 -34.19 -3.55
CA ILE A 388 -32.57 -34.01 -2.18
C ILE A 388 -31.14 -33.45 -2.24
N ALA A 389 -30.75 -32.66 -1.25
CA ALA A 389 -29.39 -32.21 -1.01
C ALA A 389 -28.91 -32.75 0.35
N VAL A 390 -27.85 -33.56 0.36
CA VAL A 390 -27.22 -34.08 1.58
C VAL A 390 -26.05 -33.16 1.94
N ASN A 391 -26.18 -32.45 3.05
CA ASN A 391 -25.16 -31.56 3.58
C ASN A 391 -24.44 -32.19 4.77
N ALA A 392 -23.15 -31.92 4.93
CA ALA A 392 -22.39 -32.25 6.13
C ALA A 392 -21.51 -31.08 6.57
N VAL A 393 -21.32 -30.93 7.88
CA VAL A 393 -20.41 -29.93 8.49
C VAL A 393 -19.33 -30.64 9.29
N ALA A 394 -18.07 -30.22 9.14
CA ALA A 394 -16.91 -30.80 9.84
C ALA A 394 -15.74 -29.81 9.98
N ASP A 395 -14.71 -30.19 10.75
CA ASP A 395 -13.51 -29.37 10.99
C ASP A 395 -12.62 -29.16 9.75
N SER A 396 -12.85 -29.92 8.67
CA SER A 396 -12.14 -29.77 7.39
C SER A 396 -13.03 -30.09 6.19
N LEU A 397 -12.73 -29.49 5.04
CA LEU A 397 -13.47 -29.72 3.79
C LEU A 397 -13.45 -31.21 3.37
N ASP A 398 -12.29 -31.87 3.51
CA ASP A 398 -12.14 -33.31 3.25
C ASP A 398 -13.03 -34.16 4.18
N ALA A 399 -13.11 -33.81 5.46
CA ALA A 399 -13.99 -34.51 6.41
C ALA A 399 -15.48 -34.28 6.09
N ALA A 400 -15.89 -33.06 5.73
CA ALA A 400 -17.27 -32.75 5.35
C ALA A 400 -17.69 -33.52 4.09
N VAL A 401 -16.85 -33.52 3.05
CA VAL A 401 -17.09 -34.26 1.80
C VAL A 401 -17.15 -35.77 2.04
N LYS A 402 -16.23 -36.33 2.83
CA LYS A 402 -16.25 -37.75 3.23
C LYS A 402 -17.49 -38.12 4.03
N LEU A 403 -17.98 -37.23 4.90
CA LEU A 403 -19.17 -37.46 5.71
C LEU A 403 -20.45 -37.46 4.85
N CYS A 404 -20.57 -36.55 3.86
CA CYS A 404 -21.62 -36.62 2.83
C CYS A 404 -21.64 -37.98 2.12
N TYR A 405 -20.50 -38.41 1.56
CA TYR A 405 -20.44 -39.66 0.82
C TYR A 405 -20.65 -40.89 1.69
N SER A 406 -20.15 -40.89 2.93
CA SER A 406 -20.39 -41.98 3.88
C SER A 406 -21.87 -42.14 4.25
N ALA A 407 -22.60 -41.03 4.36
CA ALA A 407 -24.05 -41.06 4.56
C ALA A 407 -24.82 -41.54 3.31
N LEU A 408 -24.35 -41.19 2.11
CA LEU A 408 -24.93 -41.67 0.86
C LEU A 408 -24.68 -43.16 0.63
N ASP A 409 -23.46 -43.64 0.87
CA ASP A 409 -23.08 -45.04 0.70
C ASP A 409 -23.68 -45.95 1.80
N SER A 410 -24.03 -45.43 2.98
CA SER A 410 -24.89 -46.16 3.95
C SER A 410 -26.34 -46.32 3.45
N GLY A 411 -26.74 -45.53 2.45
CA GLY A 411 -28.05 -45.59 1.84
C GLY A 411 -29.12 -44.81 2.60
N VAL A 412 -28.74 -43.69 3.25
CA VAL A 412 -29.65 -42.81 4.00
C VAL A 412 -30.80 -42.23 3.14
N VAL A 413 -30.61 -42.16 1.82
CA VAL A 413 -31.65 -41.80 0.84
C VAL A 413 -31.64 -42.84 -0.28
N LYS A 414 -32.82 -43.35 -0.66
CA LYS A 414 -32.99 -44.27 -1.79
C LYS A 414 -34.28 -43.99 -2.56
N PHE A 415 -34.16 -43.84 -3.88
CA PHE A 415 -35.27 -43.86 -4.83
C PHE A 415 -34.79 -44.41 -6.18
N ASP A 416 -35.70 -44.92 -7.00
CA ASP A 416 -35.34 -45.48 -8.31
C ASP A 416 -34.86 -44.40 -9.29
N GLY A 417 -33.85 -44.73 -10.09
CA GLY A 417 -33.21 -43.79 -11.02
C GLY A 417 -32.43 -42.64 -10.37
N MET A 418 -32.16 -42.67 -9.06
CA MET A 418 -31.34 -41.66 -8.37
C MET A 418 -29.90 -41.60 -8.92
N PHE A 419 -29.38 -40.40 -9.16
CA PHE A 419 -27.95 -40.17 -9.39
C PHE A 419 -27.43 -38.92 -8.69
N PHE A 420 -26.12 -38.86 -8.46
CA PHE A 420 -25.40 -37.74 -7.85
C PHE A 420 -23.93 -37.79 -8.28
N ARG A 421 -23.21 -36.68 -8.11
CA ARG A 421 -21.77 -36.61 -8.40
C ARG A 421 -20.91 -37.14 -7.26
N ARG A 422 -19.85 -37.89 -7.57
CA ARG A 422 -18.89 -38.46 -6.60
C ARG A 422 -17.59 -37.66 -6.45
N ASP A 423 -17.51 -36.50 -7.10
CA ASP A 423 -16.32 -35.64 -7.16
C ASP A 423 -16.58 -34.18 -6.72
N ILE A 424 -17.60 -33.93 -5.88
CA ILE A 424 -17.83 -32.60 -5.30
C ILE A 424 -16.59 -32.17 -4.50
N ALA A 425 -16.16 -30.92 -4.71
CA ALA A 425 -14.91 -30.34 -4.21
C ALA A 425 -13.60 -30.95 -4.74
N HIS A 426 -13.61 -31.82 -5.77
CA HIS A 426 -12.35 -32.38 -6.31
C HIS A 426 -11.35 -31.31 -6.77
N ARG A 427 -11.82 -30.14 -7.22
CA ARG A 427 -10.98 -28.99 -7.60
C ARG A 427 -10.22 -28.39 -6.41
N ALA A 428 -10.82 -28.41 -5.22
CA ALA A 428 -10.16 -27.96 -3.99
C ALA A 428 -9.05 -28.93 -3.52
N PHE A 429 -9.19 -30.23 -3.84
CA PHE A 429 -8.18 -31.26 -3.56
C PHE A 429 -7.15 -31.43 -4.69
N GLY A 430 -7.48 -30.99 -5.91
CA GLY A 430 -6.75 -31.22 -7.16
C GLY A 430 -5.57 -30.29 -7.44
N ARG A 431 -4.73 -29.97 -6.44
CA ARG A 431 -3.37 -29.44 -6.61
C ARG A 431 -2.61 -29.45 -5.28
N GLU A 432 -1.39 -29.99 -5.28
CA GLU A 432 -0.49 -29.87 -4.13
C GLU A 432 -0.02 -28.41 -3.95
N VAL A 433 -0.56 -27.74 -2.92
CA VAL A 433 0.27 -27.06 -1.92
C VAL A 433 -0.32 -27.37 -0.55
N ALA A 434 0.44 -28.07 0.29
CA ALA A 434 -0.05 -28.52 1.59
C ALA A 434 -0.27 -27.34 2.56
N ALA A 435 -1.48 -27.22 3.09
CA ALA A 435 -1.76 -26.37 4.24
C ALA A 435 -1.13 -26.96 5.52
N LYS A 436 0.15 -26.66 5.75
CA LYS A 436 0.73 -26.66 7.10
C LYS A 436 0.26 -25.41 7.84
N ALA A 437 0.25 -25.49 9.18
CA ALA A 437 -0.06 -24.35 10.05
C ALA A 437 0.71 -23.09 9.62
N MET A 438 0.08 -21.92 9.74
CA MET A 438 0.67 -20.65 9.32
C MET A 438 2.02 -20.43 10.02
N THR A 439 3.05 -20.33 9.20
CA THR A 439 4.43 -19.98 9.58
C THR A 439 4.84 -18.74 8.80
N TYR A 440 5.91 -18.08 9.22
CA TYR A 440 6.45 -16.89 8.53
C TYR A 440 6.72 -17.16 7.03
N ALA A 441 7.18 -18.38 6.70
CA ALA A 441 7.36 -18.86 5.32
C ALA A 441 6.06 -18.87 4.49
N ALA A 442 4.90 -19.09 5.11
CA ALA A 442 3.61 -19.06 4.43
C ALA A 442 3.13 -17.63 4.08
N ALA A 443 3.70 -16.60 4.74
CA ALA A 443 3.52 -15.19 4.36
C ALA A 443 4.49 -14.74 3.24
N GLY A 444 5.25 -15.69 2.65
CA GLY A 444 6.23 -15.40 1.60
C GLY A 444 7.59 -14.93 2.11
N VAL A 445 7.93 -15.19 3.38
CA VAL A 445 9.24 -14.88 3.96
C VAL A 445 9.85 -16.14 4.61
N ASP A 446 10.70 -16.84 3.87
CA ASP A 446 11.22 -18.15 4.28
C ASP A 446 12.51 -18.01 5.10
N ILE A 447 12.36 -18.03 6.43
CA ILE A 447 13.48 -18.00 7.39
C ILE A 447 14.48 -19.15 7.16
N GLN A 448 14.03 -20.32 6.69
CA GLN A 448 14.94 -21.42 6.39
C GLN A 448 15.73 -21.13 5.11
N ALA A 449 15.08 -20.63 4.05
CA ALA A 449 15.77 -20.19 2.84
C ALA A 449 16.77 -19.06 3.12
N GLY A 450 16.42 -18.10 3.99
CA GLY A 450 17.32 -17.05 4.47
C GLY A 450 18.52 -17.60 5.25
N ASN A 451 18.31 -18.56 6.16
CA ASN A 451 19.39 -19.23 6.89
C ASN A 451 20.31 -20.04 5.96
N GLU A 452 19.75 -20.78 4.99
CA GLU A 452 20.49 -21.51 3.96
C GLU A 452 21.31 -20.55 3.08
N PHE A 453 20.70 -19.43 2.67
CA PHE A 453 21.35 -18.36 1.93
C PHE A 453 22.56 -17.79 2.70
N VAL A 454 22.40 -17.49 3.99
CA VAL A 454 23.50 -17.07 4.87
C VAL A 454 24.65 -18.09 4.88
N GLN A 455 24.39 -19.41 4.86
CA GLN A 455 25.47 -20.41 4.75
C GLN A 455 26.19 -20.37 3.41
N ILE A 456 25.48 -20.09 2.30
CA ILE A 456 26.07 -19.98 0.95
C ILE A 456 27.05 -18.79 0.89
N ILE A 457 26.65 -17.62 1.42
CA ILE A 457 27.45 -16.39 1.33
C ILE A 457 28.57 -16.31 2.36
N LYS A 458 28.52 -17.06 3.48
CA LYS A 458 29.51 -17.00 4.58
C LYS A 458 30.97 -17.06 4.13
N THR A 459 31.32 -17.93 3.19
CA THR A 459 32.70 -18.04 2.67
C THR A 459 33.10 -16.79 1.89
N ALA A 460 32.18 -16.20 1.12
CA ALA A 460 32.41 -14.94 0.40
C ALA A 460 32.61 -13.80 1.41
N VAL A 461 31.75 -13.68 2.41
CA VAL A 461 31.83 -12.59 3.39
C VAL A 461 33.08 -12.71 4.27
N ALA A 462 33.39 -13.90 4.80
CA ALA A 462 34.60 -14.14 5.60
C ALA A 462 35.90 -13.84 4.83
N SER A 463 35.90 -13.92 3.49
CA SER A 463 37.05 -13.53 2.66
C SER A 463 37.36 -12.02 2.70
N THR A 464 36.44 -11.18 3.20
CA THR A 464 36.61 -9.73 3.38
C THR A 464 37.20 -9.33 4.73
N LYS A 465 37.42 -10.30 5.64
CA LYS A 465 37.94 -10.10 7.00
C LYS A 465 39.20 -9.24 7.02
N ARG A 466 39.26 -8.29 7.96
CA ARG A 466 40.39 -7.39 8.16
C ARG A 466 40.67 -7.18 9.65
N PRO A 467 41.84 -6.61 10.02
CA PRO A 467 42.05 -6.15 11.38
C PRO A 467 40.93 -5.19 11.82
N GLY A 468 40.33 -5.46 12.98
CA GLY A 468 39.21 -4.71 13.55
C GLY A 468 37.81 -5.13 13.10
N ALA A 469 37.65 -5.94 12.06
CA ALA A 469 36.32 -6.42 11.62
C ALA A 469 36.41 -7.86 11.13
N ASP A 470 35.83 -8.79 11.90
CA ASP A 470 35.97 -10.23 11.69
C ASP A 470 35.20 -10.79 10.48
N ALA A 471 34.34 -9.97 9.86
CA ALA A 471 33.47 -10.30 8.72
C ALA A 471 32.58 -11.53 8.96
N GLU A 472 31.99 -11.59 10.15
CA GLU A 472 31.04 -12.63 10.57
C GLU A 472 29.61 -12.11 10.43
N ILE A 473 28.70 -12.96 9.92
CA ILE A 473 27.31 -12.60 9.61
C ILE A 473 26.31 -13.54 10.28
N GLY A 474 25.12 -13.00 10.57
CA GLY A 474 24.06 -13.67 11.34
C GLY A 474 23.92 -13.16 12.78
N GLY A 475 24.63 -12.10 13.17
CA GLY A 475 24.39 -11.34 14.40
C GLY A 475 23.44 -10.15 14.19
N PHE A 476 23.09 -9.46 15.27
CA PHE A 476 22.16 -8.30 15.23
C PHE A 476 22.76 -7.01 14.63
N GLY A 477 24.04 -7.02 14.25
CA GLY A 477 24.73 -5.88 13.64
C GLY A 477 26.17 -6.23 13.31
N GLY A 478 26.80 -5.42 12.45
CA GLY A 478 28.22 -5.51 12.12
C GLY A 478 29.08 -4.73 13.12
N GLU A 479 30.13 -5.35 13.65
CA GLU A 479 31.03 -4.75 14.63
C GLU A 479 32.36 -4.29 14.01
N LEU A 480 32.94 -3.23 14.58
CA LEU A 480 34.23 -2.66 14.17
C LEU A 480 35.03 -2.16 15.38
N ASP A 481 36.07 -2.89 15.75
CA ASP A 481 37.06 -2.46 16.75
C ASP A 481 38.13 -1.57 16.10
N LEU A 482 37.94 -0.25 16.24
CA LEU A 482 38.89 0.77 15.77
C LEU A 482 40.30 0.59 16.35
N SER A 483 40.44 0.06 17.57
CA SER A 483 41.77 -0.14 18.20
C SER A 483 42.58 -1.24 17.51
N ARG A 484 41.91 -2.16 16.80
CA ARG A 484 42.53 -3.26 16.05
C ARG A 484 42.64 -2.99 14.56
N CYS A 485 42.18 -1.83 14.06
CA CYS A 485 42.08 -1.57 12.62
C CYS A 485 43.42 -1.46 11.85
N GLY A 486 44.57 -1.62 12.53
CA GLY A 486 45.92 -1.47 11.94
C GLY A 486 46.31 -0.04 11.62
N CYS A 487 45.41 0.91 11.89
CA CYS A 487 45.64 2.33 11.81
C CYS A 487 45.90 2.84 13.23
N ASP A 488 47.15 3.20 13.55
CA ASP A 488 47.47 3.88 14.81
C ASP A 488 46.88 5.29 14.80
N PHE A 489 45.57 5.38 15.05
CA PHE A 489 44.84 6.63 15.25
C PHE A 489 45.27 7.23 16.59
N LYS A 490 46.41 7.94 16.57
CA LYS A 490 47.00 8.65 17.72
C LYS A 490 46.05 9.71 18.32
N GLU A 491 45.06 10.14 17.54
CA GLU A 491 43.96 11.01 17.92
C GLU A 491 42.64 10.30 17.56
N PRO A 492 41.53 10.56 18.27
CA PRO A 492 40.22 10.00 17.93
C PRO A 492 39.85 10.26 16.46
N PRO A 493 39.57 9.22 15.66
CA PRO A 493 39.25 9.40 14.25
C PRO A 493 37.85 9.97 14.05
N VAL A 494 37.66 10.66 12.93
CA VAL A 494 36.36 11.07 12.42
C VAL A 494 35.80 9.93 11.60
N ILE A 495 34.59 9.49 11.94
CA ILE A 495 33.84 8.49 11.16
C ILE A 495 33.12 9.19 10.01
N VAL A 496 33.19 8.59 8.83
CA VAL A 496 32.50 9.03 7.61
C VAL A 496 31.66 7.86 7.12
N ALA A 497 30.39 8.11 6.82
CA ALA A 497 29.47 7.13 6.25
C ALA A 497 28.98 7.63 4.88
N ALA A 498 28.87 6.72 3.93
CA ALA A 498 28.27 6.92 2.61
C ALA A 498 27.17 5.88 2.41
N ILE A 499 26.07 6.27 1.77
CA ILE A 499 24.96 5.39 1.41
C ILE A 499 24.51 5.71 -0.03
N ASP A 500 24.50 4.70 -0.89
CA ASP A 500 24.07 4.77 -2.29
C ASP A 500 23.68 3.38 -2.81
N GLY A 501 22.93 3.34 -3.92
CA GLY A 501 22.45 2.12 -4.58
C GLY A 501 23.01 1.94 -5.98
N VAL A 502 22.58 0.85 -6.65
CA VAL A 502 22.94 0.59 -8.06
C VAL A 502 21.96 1.26 -9.04
N GLY A 503 20.71 1.45 -8.63
CA GLY A 503 19.66 2.04 -9.48
C GLY A 503 19.35 1.19 -10.71
N THR A 504 18.90 1.83 -11.79
CA THR A 504 18.31 1.13 -12.96
C THR A 504 19.28 0.29 -13.80
N LYS A 505 20.57 0.21 -13.45
CA LYS A 505 21.50 -0.81 -13.96
C LYS A 505 21.09 -2.23 -13.51
N LEU A 506 20.41 -2.36 -12.36
CA LEU A 506 19.85 -3.63 -11.88
C LEU A 506 18.88 -4.27 -12.89
N MET A 507 18.11 -3.48 -13.65
CA MET A 507 17.20 -4.01 -14.68
C MET A 507 17.94 -4.73 -15.82
N VAL A 508 19.17 -4.29 -16.15
CA VAL A 508 20.01 -4.96 -17.16
C VAL A 508 20.59 -6.25 -16.59
N ALA A 509 21.01 -6.23 -15.31
CA ALA A 509 21.49 -7.41 -14.59
C ALA A 509 20.40 -8.49 -14.45
N GLN A 510 19.16 -8.09 -14.13
CA GLN A 510 17.98 -8.96 -14.06
C GLN A 510 17.62 -9.57 -15.41
N ALA A 511 17.54 -8.74 -16.47
CA ALA A 511 17.23 -9.21 -17.82
C ALA A 511 18.25 -10.24 -18.36
N LEU A 512 19.52 -10.15 -17.93
CA LEU A 512 20.60 -11.05 -18.33
C LEU A 512 20.91 -12.16 -17.32
N ARG A 513 20.26 -12.16 -16.15
CA ARG A 513 20.57 -13.03 -14.99
C ARG A 513 22.07 -12.99 -14.59
N GLN A 514 22.64 -11.79 -14.55
CA GLN A 514 24.06 -11.53 -14.24
C GLN A 514 24.21 -10.53 -13.10
N HIS A 515 24.31 -11.04 -11.86
CA HIS A 515 24.16 -10.23 -10.64
C HIS A 515 25.48 -9.84 -9.95
N GLY A 516 26.56 -10.60 -10.17
CA GLY A 516 27.83 -10.35 -9.48
C GLY A 516 28.53 -9.03 -9.84
N SER A 517 28.39 -8.54 -11.07
CA SER A 517 28.99 -7.24 -11.45
C SER A 517 28.34 -6.06 -10.73
N VAL A 518 27.01 -6.08 -10.60
CA VAL A 518 26.26 -5.03 -9.89
C VAL A 518 26.46 -5.07 -8.37
N GLY A 519 26.88 -6.21 -7.80
CA GLY A 519 27.38 -6.24 -6.42
C GLY A 519 28.69 -5.45 -6.22
N ILE A 520 29.60 -5.49 -7.21
CA ILE A 520 30.82 -4.66 -7.20
C ILE A 520 30.46 -3.18 -7.39
N ASP A 521 29.51 -2.87 -8.29
CA ASP A 521 28.98 -1.51 -8.46
C ASP A 521 28.47 -0.93 -7.13
N LEU A 522 27.70 -1.70 -6.36
CA LEU A 522 27.14 -1.26 -5.07
C LEU A 522 28.23 -0.79 -4.10
N VAL A 523 29.32 -1.54 -4.00
CA VAL A 523 30.46 -1.14 -3.17
C VAL A 523 31.15 0.09 -3.76
N ALA A 524 31.39 0.10 -5.07
CA ALA A 524 32.12 1.17 -5.75
C ALA A 524 31.45 2.55 -5.58
N MET A 525 30.12 2.62 -5.69
CA MET A 525 29.35 3.86 -5.48
C MET A 525 29.60 4.48 -4.10
N ASN A 526 29.76 3.65 -3.08
CA ASN A 526 29.88 4.06 -1.69
C ASN A 526 31.34 4.29 -1.24
N VAL A 527 32.26 3.37 -1.56
CA VAL A 527 33.66 3.45 -1.05
C VAL A 527 34.48 4.52 -1.76
N ASN A 528 34.13 4.85 -3.01
CA ASN A 528 34.71 5.99 -3.70
C ASN A 528 34.21 7.32 -3.07
N ASP A 529 32.99 7.37 -2.56
CA ASP A 529 32.45 8.55 -1.85
C ASP A 529 33.01 8.71 -0.42
N LEU A 530 33.56 7.63 0.17
CA LEU A 530 34.40 7.73 1.37
C LEU A 530 35.80 8.29 1.05
N ILE A 531 36.47 7.78 0.01
CA ILE A 531 37.85 8.18 -0.28
C ILE A 531 37.95 9.65 -0.71
N VAL A 532 36.90 10.24 -1.30
CA VAL A 532 36.89 11.68 -1.60
C VAL A 532 36.88 12.59 -0.36
N GLN A 533 36.41 12.09 0.79
CA GLN A 533 36.49 12.76 2.09
C GLN A 533 37.85 12.52 2.78
N GLY A 534 38.75 11.77 2.14
CA GLY A 534 40.02 11.30 2.71
C GLY A 534 39.86 10.09 3.64
N ALA A 535 38.67 9.50 3.74
CA ALA A 535 38.41 8.39 4.65
C ALA A 535 38.82 7.04 4.06
N THR A 536 39.54 6.26 4.87
CA THR A 536 39.84 4.85 4.57
C THR A 536 38.58 4.03 4.84
N PRO A 537 38.02 3.31 3.84
CA PRO A 537 36.91 2.39 4.07
C PRO A 537 37.30 1.29 5.08
N LEU A 538 36.44 1.06 6.08
CA LEU A 538 36.66 0.08 7.13
C LEU A 538 35.64 -1.06 7.03
N MET A 539 34.36 -0.74 6.98
CA MET A 539 33.28 -1.73 6.88
C MET A 539 32.20 -1.34 5.87
N PHE A 540 31.43 -2.33 5.43
CA PHE A 540 30.36 -2.22 4.47
C PHE A 540 29.16 -3.05 4.93
N LEU A 541 27.95 -2.53 4.70
CA LEU A 541 26.70 -3.27 4.84
C LEU A 541 25.87 -3.17 3.57
N ASP A 542 25.24 -4.25 3.16
CA ASP A 542 24.31 -4.30 2.02
C ASP A 542 22.84 -4.47 2.46
N TYR A 543 21.94 -4.06 1.57
CA TYR A 543 20.50 -4.26 1.68
C TYR A 543 20.01 -4.84 0.35
N TYR A 544 19.31 -5.96 0.40
CA TYR A 544 18.74 -6.65 -0.75
C TYR A 544 17.23 -6.86 -0.52
N GLY A 545 16.41 -6.01 -1.15
CA GLY A 545 14.95 -6.11 -1.07
C GLY A 545 14.40 -6.79 -2.32
N CYS A 546 13.61 -7.86 -2.18
CA CYS A 546 13.11 -8.64 -3.33
C CYS A 546 11.67 -9.13 -3.14
N SER A 547 11.01 -9.54 -4.23
CA SER A 547 9.64 -10.10 -4.13
C SER A 547 9.63 -11.52 -3.54
N LYS A 548 10.69 -12.27 -3.82
CA LYS A 548 10.93 -13.65 -3.39
C LYS A 548 12.43 -13.92 -3.53
N LEU A 549 13.03 -14.61 -2.57
CA LEU A 549 14.45 -14.87 -2.52
C LEU A 549 14.87 -15.96 -3.53
N ASP A 550 15.35 -15.54 -4.69
CA ASP A 550 16.15 -16.43 -5.54
C ASP A 550 17.58 -16.53 -4.97
N LYS A 551 17.85 -17.66 -4.30
CA LYS A 551 19.12 -17.92 -3.62
C LYS A 551 20.34 -17.84 -4.55
N ALA A 552 20.20 -18.18 -5.83
CA ALA A 552 21.32 -18.16 -6.79
C ALA A 552 21.68 -16.72 -7.19
N SER A 553 20.68 -15.90 -7.52
CA SER A 553 20.85 -14.50 -7.90
C SER A 553 21.36 -13.67 -6.72
N ALA A 554 20.76 -13.83 -5.54
CA ALA A 554 21.21 -13.18 -4.31
C ALA A 554 22.65 -13.60 -3.93
N ALA A 555 23.01 -14.87 -4.05
CA ALA A 555 24.38 -15.32 -3.74
C ALA A 555 25.40 -14.80 -4.76
N SER A 556 25.04 -14.75 -6.05
CA SER A 556 25.86 -14.12 -7.08
C SER A 556 26.06 -12.62 -6.79
N PHE A 557 25.01 -11.92 -6.37
CA PHE A 557 25.06 -10.51 -5.97
C PHE A 557 26.00 -10.27 -4.78
N VAL A 558 25.80 -10.97 -3.66
CA VAL A 558 26.62 -10.81 -2.44
C VAL A 558 28.06 -11.26 -2.67
N GLN A 559 28.32 -12.26 -3.51
CA GLN A 559 29.68 -12.57 -3.94
C GLN A 559 30.32 -11.36 -4.65
N GLY A 560 29.57 -10.66 -5.50
CA GLY A 560 29.97 -9.37 -6.08
C GLY A 560 30.28 -8.29 -5.04
N VAL A 561 29.42 -8.14 -4.02
CA VAL A 561 29.65 -7.20 -2.90
C VAL A 561 30.93 -7.55 -2.14
N ALA A 562 31.14 -8.83 -1.82
CA ALA A 562 32.38 -9.29 -1.18
C ALA A 562 33.62 -9.03 -2.05
N ASP A 563 33.52 -9.25 -3.36
CA ASP A 563 34.58 -8.96 -4.34
C ASP A 563 34.92 -7.46 -4.40
N GLY A 564 33.89 -6.59 -4.36
CA GLY A 564 34.06 -5.14 -4.23
C GLY A 564 34.73 -4.75 -2.90
N CYS A 565 34.30 -5.34 -1.78
CA CYS A 565 34.89 -5.10 -0.46
C CYS A 565 36.36 -5.48 -0.40
N ARG A 566 36.76 -6.63 -0.98
CA ARG A 566 38.17 -7.03 -1.12
C ARG A 566 38.97 -6.09 -2.03
N GLN A 567 38.37 -5.52 -3.08
CA GLN A 567 39.01 -4.49 -3.90
C GLN A 567 39.22 -3.19 -3.11
N ALA A 568 38.25 -2.77 -2.30
CA ALA A 568 38.30 -1.57 -1.48
C ALA A 568 39.21 -1.70 -0.23
N GLY A 569 39.31 -2.89 0.37
CA GLY A 569 40.00 -3.11 1.65
C GLY A 569 39.12 -2.95 2.89
N CYS A 570 37.80 -3.01 2.74
CA CYS A 570 36.83 -3.03 3.85
C CYS A 570 36.27 -4.44 4.08
N ALA A 571 35.79 -4.70 5.29
CA ALA A 571 35.00 -5.91 5.57
C ALA A 571 33.54 -5.69 5.18
N LEU A 572 32.91 -6.70 4.58
CA LEU A 572 31.47 -6.84 4.57
C LEU A 572 31.07 -7.41 5.93
N VAL A 573 30.36 -6.64 6.75
CA VAL A 573 30.14 -6.97 8.19
C VAL A 573 28.71 -7.38 8.51
N GLY A 574 27.83 -7.41 7.52
CA GLY A 574 26.41 -7.70 7.68
C GLY A 574 25.59 -7.02 6.61
N GLY A 575 24.31 -7.35 6.58
CA GLY A 575 23.36 -6.80 5.62
C GLY A 575 21.99 -7.41 5.85
N GLU A 576 20.98 -6.83 5.22
CA GLU A 576 19.59 -7.26 5.36
C GLU A 576 19.08 -7.81 4.03
N THR A 577 18.47 -9.00 4.07
CA THR A 577 17.83 -9.63 2.90
C THR A 577 16.35 -9.78 3.17
N ALA A 578 15.55 -8.88 2.59
CA ALA A 578 14.15 -8.74 2.89
C ALA A 578 13.28 -9.24 1.72
N GLU A 579 12.55 -10.33 1.95
CA GLU A 579 11.44 -10.73 1.08
C GLU A 579 10.22 -9.83 1.40
N MET A 580 9.78 -9.05 0.42
CA MET A 580 8.64 -8.14 0.51
C MET A 580 7.69 -8.37 -0.67
N PRO A 581 7.02 -9.54 -0.72
CA PRO A 581 6.01 -9.83 -1.73
C PRO A 581 4.92 -8.75 -1.71
N GLY A 582 4.63 -8.17 -2.89
CA GLY A 582 3.67 -7.08 -3.06
C GLY A 582 4.29 -5.68 -3.14
N MET A 583 5.49 -5.47 -2.60
CA MET A 583 6.29 -4.25 -2.87
C MET A 583 7.10 -4.40 -4.16
N TYR A 584 7.75 -5.56 -4.33
CA TYR A 584 8.42 -5.98 -5.56
C TYR A 584 7.57 -7.05 -6.27
N ARG A 585 7.90 -7.39 -7.53
CA ARG A 585 7.15 -8.37 -8.33
C ARG A 585 8.09 -9.42 -8.94
N GLY A 586 7.66 -10.68 -8.97
CA GLY A 586 8.36 -11.74 -9.71
C GLY A 586 9.80 -11.98 -9.22
N GLU A 587 10.78 -11.80 -10.12
CA GLU A 587 12.21 -11.91 -9.84
C GLU A 587 12.87 -10.54 -9.55
N ASP A 588 12.09 -9.47 -9.43
CA ASP A 588 12.59 -8.11 -9.17
C ASP A 588 13.23 -8.00 -7.78
N TYR A 589 14.35 -7.29 -7.72
CA TYR A 589 15.00 -6.83 -6.49
C TYR A 589 15.56 -5.42 -6.65
N ASP A 590 15.72 -4.71 -5.53
CA ASP A 590 16.50 -3.49 -5.40
C ASP A 590 17.63 -3.68 -4.38
N ALA A 591 18.70 -2.89 -4.53
CA ALA A 591 19.88 -3.00 -3.69
C ALA A 591 20.49 -1.65 -3.32
N ALA A 592 20.70 -1.45 -2.01
CA ALA A 592 21.35 -0.30 -1.42
C ALA A 592 22.53 -0.76 -0.55
N GLY A 593 23.53 0.09 -0.36
CA GLY A 593 24.73 -0.24 0.39
C GLY A 593 25.19 0.94 1.24
N CYS A 594 25.81 0.65 2.37
CA CYS A 594 26.33 1.63 3.32
C CYS A 594 27.80 1.31 3.59
N ALA A 595 28.71 2.22 3.20
CA ALA A 595 30.12 2.12 3.54
C ALA A 595 30.45 3.04 4.71
N ILE A 596 31.24 2.54 5.67
CA ILE A 596 31.73 3.30 6.81
C ILE A 596 33.26 3.27 6.81
N GLY A 597 33.86 4.47 6.88
CA GLY A 597 35.29 4.69 6.90
C GLY A 597 35.73 5.65 8.00
N ALA A 598 37.04 5.78 8.17
CA ALA A 598 37.63 6.66 9.18
C ALA A 598 38.72 7.55 8.57
N VAL A 599 38.83 8.78 9.08
CA VAL A 599 39.85 9.76 8.72
C VAL A 599 40.33 10.50 9.97
N THR A 600 41.61 10.90 10.03
CA THR A 600 42.07 11.83 11.07
C THR A 600 41.66 13.26 10.71
N SER A 601 41.60 14.17 11.70
CA SER A 601 41.26 15.57 11.45
C SER A 601 42.16 16.24 10.40
N ALA A 602 43.46 15.91 10.37
CA ALA A 602 44.43 16.40 9.37
C ALA A 602 44.37 15.66 8.01
N GLY A 603 43.76 14.47 7.96
CA GLY A 603 43.59 13.68 6.75
C GLY A 603 42.37 14.05 5.92
N ARG A 604 41.42 14.82 6.49
CA ARG A 604 40.15 15.16 5.84
C ARG A 604 40.35 15.90 4.52
N LEU A 605 39.60 15.47 3.50
CA LEU A 605 39.44 16.16 2.22
C LEU A 605 37.98 16.64 2.09
N PRO A 606 37.69 17.65 1.24
CA PRO A 606 38.66 18.54 0.59
C PRO A 606 39.34 19.50 1.58
N ARG A 607 40.65 19.73 1.40
CA ARG A 607 41.42 20.74 2.14
C ARG A 607 41.16 22.12 1.52
N LYS A 608 39.94 22.64 1.74
CA LYS A 608 39.45 23.87 1.07
C LYS A 608 40.42 25.04 1.20
N ASP A 609 41.03 25.25 2.36
CA ASP A 609 41.98 26.36 2.59
C ASP A 609 43.34 26.20 1.88
N ALA A 610 43.67 25.00 1.43
CA ALA A 610 44.89 24.72 0.67
C ALA A 610 44.68 24.79 -0.86
N LEU A 611 43.43 24.81 -1.33
CA LEU A 611 43.11 24.93 -2.75
C LEU A 611 43.34 26.37 -3.23
N ILE A 612 44.08 26.53 -4.32
CA ILE A 612 44.39 27.82 -4.94
C ILE A 612 44.21 27.77 -6.45
N ALA A 613 44.01 28.93 -7.07
CA ALA A 613 44.11 29.08 -8.50
C ALA A 613 45.52 28.66 -8.98
N GLY A 614 45.57 27.87 -10.06
CA GLY A 614 46.80 27.27 -10.59
C GLY A 614 47.06 25.83 -10.13
N ASP A 615 46.32 25.32 -9.14
CA ASP A 615 46.33 23.88 -8.82
C ASP A 615 45.86 23.05 -10.02
N VAL A 616 46.43 21.85 -10.20
CA VAL A 616 46.20 20.99 -11.36
C VAL A 616 45.09 19.98 -11.08
N LEU A 617 44.26 19.73 -12.10
CA LEU A 617 43.24 18.68 -12.08
C LEU A 617 43.75 17.46 -12.87
N LEU A 618 43.85 16.32 -12.19
CA LEU A 618 44.16 15.02 -12.78
C LEU A 618 42.88 14.17 -12.81
N GLY A 619 42.58 13.54 -13.95
CA GLY A 619 41.46 12.61 -14.11
C GLY A 619 41.94 11.16 -14.20
N LEU A 620 41.27 10.24 -13.50
CA LEU A 620 41.53 8.80 -13.57
C LEU A 620 40.51 8.13 -14.49
N ALA A 621 40.98 7.22 -15.35
CA ALA A 621 40.13 6.49 -16.29
C ALA A 621 39.07 5.62 -15.59
N SER A 622 37.82 5.73 -16.04
CA SER A 622 36.75 4.80 -15.69
C SER A 622 36.83 3.51 -16.49
N SER A 623 36.36 2.41 -15.91
CA SER A 623 36.13 1.13 -16.59
C SER A 623 35.03 1.16 -17.67
N GLY A 624 34.05 2.06 -17.55
CA GLY A 624 32.90 2.13 -18.44
C GLY A 624 31.91 3.21 -18.00
N VAL A 625 30.62 2.99 -18.24
CA VAL A 625 29.54 3.85 -17.70
C VAL A 625 29.28 3.46 -16.25
N HIS A 626 29.42 4.42 -15.34
CA HIS A 626 29.09 4.25 -13.91
C HIS A 626 27.57 4.07 -13.71
N SER A 627 27.15 3.48 -12.59
CA SER A 627 25.74 3.11 -12.32
C SER A 627 24.71 4.23 -12.55
N ASN A 628 25.08 5.49 -12.27
CA ASN A 628 24.21 6.65 -12.49
C ASN A 628 24.13 6.98 -13.99
N GLY A 629 22.90 7.27 -14.47
CA GLY A 629 22.63 7.54 -15.87
C GLY A 629 22.07 6.35 -16.67
N TYR A 630 22.01 5.15 -16.08
CA TYR A 630 21.49 3.95 -16.78
C TYR A 630 20.03 4.08 -17.24
N SER A 631 19.22 4.93 -16.61
CA SER A 631 17.86 5.25 -17.10
C SER A 631 17.86 5.91 -18.48
N LEU A 632 18.89 6.68 -18.83
CA LEU A 632 19.08 7.24 -20.17
C LEU A 632 19.73 6.20 -21.11
N VAL A 633 20.73 5.45 -20.64
CA VAL A 633 21.39 4.38 -21.41
C VAL A 633 20.38 3.37 -21.94
N ARG A 634 19.51 2.82 -21.08
CA ARG A 634 18.49 1.84 -21.49
C ARG A 634 17.58 2.40 -22.57
N ARG A 635 17.05 3.63 -22.38
CA ARG A 635 16.21 4.30 -23.38
C ARG A 635 16.92 4.50 -24.73
N ILE A 636 18.23 4.71 -24.75
CA ILE A 636 19.02 4.84 -26.00
C ILE A 636 19.19 3.47 -26.66
N VAL A 637 19.46 2.41 -25.90
CA VAL A 637 19.53 1.02 -26.40
C VAL A 637 18.18 0.57 -26.96
N ASP A 638 17.09 0.80 -26.22
CA ASP A 638 15.71 0.52 -26.65
C ASP A 638 15.36 1.28 -27.95
N ARG A 639 15.70 2.58 -28.01
CA ARG A 639 15.50 3.42 -29.21
C ARG A 639 16.35 2.97 -30.41
N ALA A 640 17.51 2.39 -30.17
CA ALA A 640 18.37 1.81 -31.20
C ALA A 640 17.87 0.45 -31.71
N GLY A 641 16.87 -0.16 -31.05
CA GLY A 641 16.38 -1.50 -31.38
C GLY A 641 17.39 -2.60 -31.13
N LEU A 642 18.32 -2.40 -30.18
CA LEU A 642 19.39 -3.36 -29.87
C LEU A 642 18.98 -4.30 -28.75
N ASP A 643 19.10 -5.61 -29.00
CA ASP A 643 18.96 -6.64 -27.98
C ASP A 643 20.22 -6.72 -27.10
N TRP A 644 20.07 -7.11 -25.82
CA TRP A 644 21.18 -7.21 -24.87
C TRP A 644 22.23 -8.26 -25.27
N ALA A 645 21.85 -9.29 -26.02
CA ALA A 645 22.75 -10.32 -26.54
C ALA A 645 23.40 -9.95 -27.89
N ALA A 646 22.98 -8.84 -28.53
CA ALA A 646 23.59 -8.38 -29.77
C ALA A 646 25.04 -7.92 -29.55
N PRO A 647 25.94 -8.03 -30.55
CA PRO A 647 27.28 -7.45 -30.49
C PRO A 647 27.24 -5.94 -30.20
N ALA A 648 28.07 -5.46 -29.28
CA ALA A 648 28.07 -4.05 -28.92
C ALA A 648 28.63 -3.19 -30.07
N PRO A 649 27.91 -2.15 -30.56
CA PRO A 649 28.41 -1.32 -31.66
C PRO A 649 29.74 -0.60 -31.35
N TRP A 650 29.99 -0.29 -30.07
CA TRP A 650 31.23 0.34 -29.62
C TRP A 650 32.39 -0.64 -29.37
N ASP A 651 32.10 -1.94 -29.20
CA ASP A 651 33.09 -3.00 -29.07
C ASP A 651 32.50 -4.33 -29.59
N PRO A 652 32.72 -4.69 -30.88
CA PRO A 652 32.18 -5.91 -31.46
C PRO A 652 32.70 -7.22 -30.85
N SER A 653 33.65 -7.19 -29.91
CA SER A 653 34.13 -8.37 -29.18
C SER A 653 33.25 -8.72 -27.97
N GLU A 654 32.37 -7.81 -27.54
CA GLU A 654 31.42 -8.02 -26.44
C GLU A 654 29.96 -7.91 -26.92
N THR A 655 29.01 -8.29 -26.06
CA THR A 655 27.59 -7.98 -26.25
C THR A 655 27.21 -6.66 -25.60
N VAL A 656 26.15 -6.01 -26.10
CA VAL A 656 25.58 -4.77 -25.53
C VAL A 656 25.39 -4.90 -24.02
N GLY A 657 24.75 -5.99 -23.59
CA GLY A 657 24.47 -6.30 -22.20
C GLY A 657 25.72 -6.51 -21.35
N ARG A 658 26.67 -7.33 -21.82
CA ARG A 658 27.91 -7.61 -21.08
C ARG A 658 28.76 -6.36 -20.90
N SER A 659 28.92 -5.58 -21.96
CA SER A 659 29.72 -4.34 -21.93
C SER A 659 29.10 -3.29 -20.99
N LEU A 660 27.76 -3.18 -20.99
CA LEU A 660 26.99 -2.37 -20.04
C LEU A 660 26.90 -2.96 -18.62
N LEU A 661 27.34 -4.19 -18.39
CA LEU A 661 27.48 -4.77 -17.05
C LEU A 661 28.92 -4.72 -16.53
N THR A 662 29.84 -4.04 -17.23
CA THR A 662 31.16 -3.70 -16.69
C THR A 662 31.02 -2.96 -15.35
N PRO A 663 31.65 -3.42 -14.24
CA PRO A 663 31.55 -2.76 -12.94
C PRO A 663 32.20 -1.37 -12.93
N THR A 664 31.62 -0.47 -12.13
CA THR A 664 32.21 0.81 -11.73
C THR A 664 33.54 0.56 -11.01
N ARG A 665 34.59 1.31 -11.38
CA ARG A 665 35.94 1.08 -10.87
C ARG A 665 36.11 1.60 -9.42
N ILE A 666 36.75 0.79 -8.58
CA ILE A 666 37.10 1.11 -7.20
C ILE A 666 38.53 1.66 -7.14
N TYR A 667 38.71 2.92 -6.72
CA TYR A 667 40.02 3.60 -6.74
C TYR A 667 40.76 3.59 -5.40
N VAL A 668 40.14 3.06 -4.34
CA VAL A 668 40.57 3.20 -2.94
C VAL A 668 42.05 2.85 -2.72
N LYS A 669 42.48 1.65 -3.12
CA LYS A 669 43.86 1.18 -2.92
C LYS A 669 44.90 2.03 -3.66
N SER A 670 44.57 2.54 -4.84
CA SER A 670 45.44 3.40 -5.63
C SER A 670 45.55 4.80 -5.02
N LEU A 671 44.45 5.33 -4.46
CA LEU A 671 44.39 6.68 -3.90
C LEU A 671 44.97 6.79 -2.48
N LEU A 672 44.79 5.78 -1.62
CA LEU A 672 45.23 5.81 -0.21
C LEU A 672 46.69 6.26 -0.01
N PRO A 673 47.69 5.77 -0.77
CA PRO A 673 49.08 6.20 -0.60
C PRO A 673 49.36 7.66 -1.01
N VAL A 674 48.55 8.24 -1.89
CA VAL A 674 48.76 9.61 -2.40
C VAL A 674 47.94 10.68 -1.67
N LEU A 675 46.93 10.31 -0.86
CA LEU A 675 46.08 11.26 -0.11
C LEU A 675 46.86 12.38 0.62
N PRO A 676 48.02 12.15 1.26
CA PRO A 676 48.75 13.23 1.93
C PRO A 676 49.14 14.39 1.01
N ARG A 677 49.32 14.12 -0.30
CA ARG A 677 49.74 15.06 -1.35
C ARG A 677 48.56 15.71 -2.08
N VAL A 678 47.34 15.22 -1.82
CA VAL A 678 46.10 15.65 -2.48
C VAL A 678 45.45 16.79 -1.70
N LYS A 679 44.80 17.71 -2.43
CA LYS A 679 44.04 18.84 -1.86
C LYS A 679 42.53 18.64 -1.95
N GLY A 680 42.05 17.94 -2.99
CA GLY A 680 40.64 17.59 -3.15
C GLY A 680 40.46 16.40 -4.10
N LEU A 681 39.31 15.75 -4.00
CA LEU A 681 38.90 14.63 -4.85
C LEU A 681 37.42 14.79 -5.22
N ALA A 682 37.02 14.27 -6.38
CA ALA A 682 35.63 14.17 -6.81
C ALA A 682 35.39 12.87 -7.58
N HIS A 683 34.54 12.00 -7.05
CA HIS A 683 34.04 10.81 -7.72
C HIS A 683 33.00 11.24 -8.77
N VAL A 684 33.13 10.76 -10.00
CA VAL A 684 32.32 11.24 -11.12
C VAL A 684 31.14 10.29 -11.32
N THR A 685 29.99 10.67 -10.78
CA THR A 685 28.75 9.88 -10.81
C THR A 685 27.61 10.68 -11.45
N GLY A 686 26.40 10.67 -10.88
CA GLY A 686 25.31 11.54 -11.35
C GLY A 686 25.71 13.02 -11.22
N GLY A 687 25.39 13.82 -12.24
CA GLY A 687 25.86 15.20 -12.35
C GLY A 687 27.22 15.35 -13.06
N GLY A 688 27.87 14.23 -13.43
CA GLY A 688 29.00 14.20 -14.33
C GLY A 688 30.19 15.03 -13.85
N LEU A 689 30.98 15.57 -14.78
CA LEU A 689 32.12 16.42 -14.42
C LEU A 689 31.68 17.80 -13.91
N VAL A 690 30.57 18.33 -14.44
CA VAL A 690 30.13 19.72 -14.16
C VAL A 690 29.52 19.92 -12.78
N GLU A 691 28.92 18.90 -12.16
CA GLU A 691 28.35 19.02 -10.80
C GLU A 691 29.19 18.35 -9.71
N ASN A 692 30.02 17.34 -10.02
CA ASN A 692 30.81 16.65 -9.00
C ASN A 692 32.13 17.37 -8.69
N VAL A 693 32.85 17.84 -9.72
CA VAL A 693 34.15 18.53 -9.53
C VAL A 693 34.02 19.82 -8.69
N PRO A 694 32.96 20.65 -8.80
CA PRO A 694 32.71 21.77 -7.89
C PRO A 694 32.64 21.43 -6.40
N ARG A 695 32.21 20.22 -6.02
CA ARG A 695 31.92 19.88 -4.61
C ARG A 695 33.15 19.97 -3.71
N MET A 696 34.35 19.75 -4.28
CA MET A 696 35.61 19.91 -3.55
C MET A 696 36.10 21.36 -3.43
N LEU A 697 35.55 22.31 -4.19
CA LEU A 697 36.05 23.68 -4.29
C LEU A 697 35.51 24.61 -3.18
N ARG A 698 36.12 25.81 -3.10
CA ARG A 698 35.57 26.99 -2.42
C ARG A 698 34.75 27.82 -3.41
N ASP A 699 33.88 28.69 -2.91
CA ASP A 699 32.98 29.49 -3.75
C ASP A 699 33.70 30.53 -4.63
N ASP A 700 34.91 30.94 -4.23
CA ASP A 700 35.80 31.87 -4.95
C ASP A 700 36.69 31.19 -6.02
N LEU A 701 36.53 29.87 -6.21
CA LEU A 701 37.28 29.06 -7.17
C LEU A 701 36.35 28.33 -8.13
N ALA A 702 36.85 28.05 -9.34
CA ALA A 702 36.18 27.21 -10.34
C ALA A 702 37.16 26.18 -10.92
N ALA A 703 36.63 25.07 -11.42
CA ALA A 703 37.39 24.10 -12.20
C ALA A 703 37.35 24.47 -13.69
N GLU A 704 38.51 24.59 -14.31
CA GLU A 704 38.66 24.69 -15.76
C GLU A 704 39.13 23.33 -16.30
N ILE A 705 38.25 22.63 -17.00
CA ILE A 705 38.51 21.31 -17.61
C ILE A 705 38.67 21.48 -19.12
N ASP A 706 39.69 20.82 -19.68
CA ASP A 706 40.02 20.86 -21.10
C ASP A 706 39.55 19.57 -21.80
N PHE A 707 38.42 19.65 -22.51
CA PHE A 707 37.84 18.49 -23.18
C PHE A 707 38.70 18.05 -24.37
N GLY A 708 39.03 16.75 -24.42
CA GLY A 708 39.95 16.19 -25.42
C GLY A 708 41.36 15.90 -24.90
N SER A 709 41.69 16.30 -23.66
CA SER A 709 42.95 15.93 -22.99
C SER A 709 43.01 14.46 -22.54
N TRP A 710 41.92 13.70 -22.70
CA TRP A 710 41.85 12.24 -22.50
C TRP A 710 41.06 11.56 -23.65
N PRO A 711 41.33 10.27 -23.93
CA PRO A 711 40.55 9.52 -24.91
C PRO A 711 39.16 9.16 -24.37
N VAL A 712 38.12 9.87 -24.81
CA VAL A 712 36.71 9.54 -24.50
C VAL A 712 36.35 8.20 -25.14
N PRO A 713 35.94 7.16 -24.36
CA PRO A 713 35.60 5.83 -24.86
C PRO A 713 34.45 5.83 -25.88
N PHE A 714 34.49 4.88 -26.82
CA PHE A 714 33.53 4.81 -27.94
C PHE A 714 32.06 4.71 -27.52
N ILE A 715 31.77 4.04 -26.39
CA ILE A 715 30.41 3.93 -25.85
C ILE A 715 29.76 5.29 -25.59
N PHE A 716 30.50 6.28 -25.07
CA PHE A 716 29.96 7.62 -24.82
C PHE A 716 29.70 8.40 -26.12
N ARG A 717 30.50 8.17 -27.17
CA ARG A 717 30.27 8.75 -28.50
C ARG A 717 29.02 8.13 -29.13
N TRP A 718 28.90 6.80 -29.06
CA TRP A 718 27.72 6.09 -29.51
C TRP A 718 26.44 6.55 -28.78
N LEU A 719 26.48 6.66 -27.44
CA LEU A 719 25.35 7.17 -26.63
C LEU A 719 24.95 8.59 -27.03
N LYS A 720 25.93 9.49 -27.25
CA LYS A 720 25.68 10.85 -27.75
C LYS A 720 24.93 10.82 -29.08
N ASP A 721 25.49 10.13 -30.08
CA ASP A 721 25.03 10.28 -31.47
C ASP A 721 23.75 9.48 -31.76
N VAL A 722 23.61 8.28 -31.18
CA VAL A 722 22.37 7.46 -31.31
C VAL A 722 21.26 7.98 -30.40
N GLY A 723 21.60 8.48 -29.21
CA GLY A 723 20.63 9.11 -28.31
C GLY A 723 20.17 10.49 -28.76
N GLY A 724 21.00 11.20 -29.56
CA GLY A 724 20.81 12.62 -29.86
C GLY A 724 21.06 13.52 -28.65
N VAL A 725 21.96 13.11 -27.74
CA VAL A 725 22.21 13.80 -26.48
C VAL A 725 23.17 14.97 -26.70
N ALA A 726 22.77 16.18 -26.30
CA ALA A 726 23.62 17.36 -26.46
C ALA A 726 24.92 17.24 -25.64
N PRO A 727 26.08 17.77 -26.10
CA PRO A 727 27.35 17.67 -25.38
C PRO A 727 27.30 18.21 -23.93
N ALA A 728 26.55 19.28 -23.69
CA ALA A 728 26.33 19.83 -22.35
C ALA A 728 25.54 18.89 -21.42
N GLU A 729 24.63 18.08 -21.96
CA GLU A 729 23.95 17.04 -21.19
C GLU A 729 24.88 15.83 -21.02
N MET A 730 25.61 15.40 -22.06
CA MET A 730 26.58 14.31 -21.96
C MET A 730 27.60 14.48 -20.82
N VAL A 731 28.13 15.69 -20.62
CA VAL A 731 29.10 16.00 -19.54
C VAL A 731 28.45 16.18 -18.16
N ARG A 732 27.12 16.28 -18.11
CA ARG A 732 26.30 16.35 -16.89
C ARG A 732 25.69 15.01 -16.49
N THR A 733 25.31 14.15 -17.45
CA THR A 733 24.75 12.83 -17.13
C THR A 733 25.85 11.80 -16.87
N PHE A 734 26.96 11.86 -17.61
CA PHE A 734 27.95 10.78 -17.68
C PHE A 734 29.36 11.19 -17.26
N ASN A 735 30.14 10.16 -16.91
CA ASN A 735 31.55 10.26 -16.54
C ASN A 735 32.51 10.44 -17.75
N LEU A 736 32.05 10.18 -18.98
CA LEU A 736 32.79 10.40 -20.25
C LEU A 736 34.21 9.80 -20.31
N GLY A 737 34.47 8.72 -19.56
CA GLY A 737 35.78 8.08 -19.47
C GLY A 737 36.63 8.48 -18.25
N ILE A 738 36.21 9.48 -17.46
CA ILE A 738 36.90 9.90 -16.23
C ILE A 738 36.03 9.53 -15.02
N GLY A 739 36.47 8.58 -14.20
CA GLY A 739 35.70 8.13 -13.04
C GLY A 739 36.03 8.86 -11.73
N MET A 740 37.20 9.50 -11.63
CA MET A 740 37.65 10.24 -10.46
C MET A 740 38.49 11.45 -10.89
N VAL A 741 38.32 12.59 -10.23
CA VAL A 741 39.14 13.79 -10.42
C VAL A 741 39.90 14.13 -9.13
N ILE A 742 41.17 14.51 -9.27
CA ILE A 742 42.09 14.86 -8.19
C ILE A 742 42.56 16.31 -8.36
N ALA A 743 42.42 17.12 -7.32
CA ALA A 743 43.04 18.45 -7.22
C ALA A 743 44.36 18.37 -6.43
N VAL A 744 45.46 18.80 -7.06
CA VAL A 744 46.83 18.74 -6.51
C VAL A 744 47.58 20.03 -6.76
N GLY A 745 48.58 20.31 -5.91
CA GLY A 745 49.52 21.41 -6.17
C GLY A 745 50.27 21.23 -7.49
N ALA A 746 50.51 22.30 -8.24
CA ALA A 746 51.14 22.21 -9.56
C ALA A 746 52.52 21.52 -9.55
N GLY A 747 53.32 21.70 -8.50
CA GLY A 747 54.61 21.00 -8.31
C GLY A 747 54.49 19.54 -7.87
N GLU A 748 53.33 19.12 -7.36
CA GLU A 748 53.06 17.74 -6.91
C GLU A 748 52.46 16.88 -8.03
N ALA A 749 51.90 17.50 -9.07
CA ALA A 749 51.07 16.84 -10.09
C ALA A 749 51.72 15.60 -10.71
N GLU A 750 52.93 15.74 -11.27
CA GLU A 750 53.59 14.62 -11.95
C GLU A 750 54.08 13.55 -10.97
N ALA A 751 54.39 13.92 -9.74
CA ALA A 751 54.80 12.98 -8.70
C ALA A 751 53.60 12.23 -8.07
N VAL A 752 52.39 12.78 -8.13
CA VAL A 752 51.14 12.06 -7.83
C VAL A 752 50.72 11.18 -9.00
N ALA A 753 50.81 11.67 -10.25
CA ALA A 753 50.53 10.87 -11.44
C ALA A 753 51.45 9.64 -11.53
N CYS A 754 52.76 9.81 -11.34
CA CYS A 754 53.73 8.71 -11.31
C CYS A 754 53.55 7.74 -10.12
N ALA A 755 52.87 8.14 -9.03
CA ALA A 755 52.57 7.24 -7.92
C ALA A 755 51.32 6.38 -8.18
N LEU A 756 50.43 6.81 -9.09
CA LEU A 756 49.19 6.14 -9.46
C LEU A 756 49.41 5.11 -10.60
N VAL A 757 50.49 4.31 -10.52
CA VAL A 757 50.93 3.37 -11.58
C VAL A 757 49.90 2.31 -11.98
N ALA A 758 48.89 2.05 -11.15
CA ALA A 758 47.80 1.11 -11.41
C ALA A 758 46.60 1.74 -12.16
N GLU A 759 46.66 3.05 -12.42
CA GLU A 759 45.60 3.84 -13.05
C GLU A 759 46.08 4.49 -14.36
N SER A 760 45.16 4.70 -15.30
CA SER A 760 45.42 5.63 -16.41
C SER A 760 45.08 7.04 -15.97
N VAL A 761 46.10 7.88 -15.84
CA VAL A 761 46.01 9.26 -15.33
C VAL A 761 46.12 10.25 -16.49
N PHE A 762 45.20 11.20 -16.57
CA PHE A 762 45.22 12.30 -17.54
C PHE A 762 45.28 13.64 -16.83
N ARG A 763 46.01 14.60 -17.38
CA ARG A 763 45.98 15.99 -16.91
C ARG A 763 44.80 16.70 -17.59
N ILE A 764 43.68 16.79 -16.89
CA ILE A 764 42.40 17.23 -17.48
C ILE A 764 42.11 18.71 -17.33
N GLY A 765 42.89 19.46 -16.53
CA GLY A 765 42.61 20.87 -16.30
C GLY A 765 43.36 21.49 -15.13
N ARG A 766 42.78 22.58 -14.60
CA ARG A 766 43.30 23.35 -13.46
C ARG A 766 42.19 24.06 -12.71
N ILE A 767 42.50 24.54 -11.51
CA ILE A 767 41.64 25.45 -10.74
C ILE A 767 41.95 26.89 -11.16
N ILE A 768 40.90 27.70 -11.31
CA ILE A 768 40.96 29.13 -11.66
C ILE A 768 40.20 29.98 -10.62
N PRO A 769 40.46 31.30 -10.52
CA PRO A 769 39.62 32.21 -9.74
C PRO A 769 38.23 32.31 -10.37
N ARG A 770 37.19 32.54 -9.55
CA ARG A 770 35.80 32.62 -9.98
C ARG A 770 35.16 33.96 -9.61
N GLN A 771 34.43 34.58 -10.54
CA GLN A 771 33.59 35.74 -10.24
C GLN A 771 32.16 35.34 -9.86
N GLN A 772 31.42 36.25 -9.22
CA GLN A 772 30.15 35.96 -8.56
C GLN A 772 29.01 35.49 -9.49
N GLN A 773 29.17 35.60 -10.81
CA GLN A 773 28.22 35.16 -11.84
C GLN A 773 28.71 33.95 -12.65
N ASP A 774 29.95 33.48 -12.43
CA ASP A 774 30.56 32.41 -13.23
C ASP A 774 30.09 31.01 -12.80
N GLN A 775 30.16 30.05 -13.72
CA GLN A 775 29.93 28.63 -13.41
C GLN A 775 31.07 28.09 -12.52
N HIS A 776 30.75 27.19 -11.58
CA HIS A 776 31.77 26.55 -10.72
C HIS A 776 32.66 25.55 -11.48
N CYS A 777 32.24 25.09 -12.65
CA CYS A 777 33.03 24.25 -13.55
C CYS A 777 32.82 24.73 -14.99
N VAL A 778 33.91 24.99 -15.71
CA VAL A 778 33.93 25.43 -17.10
C VAL A 778 34.65 24.36 -17.92
N VAL A 779 33.94 23.75 -18.88
CA VAL A 779 34.50 22.73 -19.77
C VAL A 779 34.82 23.39 -21.11
N ARG A 780 36.10 23.61 -21.39
CA ARG A 780 36.60 24.14 -22.66
C ARG A 780 36.55 23.07 -23.75
N HIS A 781 36.43 23.50 -25.00
CA HIS A 781 36.46 22.65 -26.20
C HIS A 781 35.39 21.54 -26.25
N LEU A 782 34.30 21.64 -25.48
CA LEU A 782 33.21 20.67 -25.46
C LEU A 782 32.48 20.56 -26.83
N ASP A 783 32.53 21.62 -27.62
CA ASP A 783 32.10 21.69 -29.03
C ASP A 783 32.92 20.77 -29.95
N THR A 784 34.14 20.40 -29.57
CA THR A 784 35.00 19.48 -30.34
C THR A 784 34.62 17.99 -30.19
N MET A 785 33.53 17.67 -29.45
CA MET A 785 33.04 16.31 -29.23
C MET A 785 32.52 15.67 -30.54
N ALA A 786 33.46 15.11 -31.30
CA ALA A 786 33.26 14.58 -32.65
C ALA A 786 32.12 13.54 -32.77
N PRO A 787 31.47 13.43 -33.94
CA PRO A 787 30.50 12.37 -34.21
C PRO A 787 31.17 11.00 -34.35
N TYR A 788 30.42 9.96 -33.95
CA TYR A 788 30.75 8.56 -34.10
C TYR A 788 30.64 8.13 -35.58
N TYR A 789 31.80 7.97 -36.24
CA TYR A 789 31.90 7.41 -37.59
C TYR A 789 32.46 5.97 -37.55
N PHE A 790 31.57 4.99 -37.53
CA PHE A 790 31.94 3.58 -37.73
C PHE A 790 32.02 3.28 -39.24
N ARG A 791 33.23 3.24 -39.81
CA ARG A 791 33.43 2.73 -41.18
C ARG A 791 33.26 1.21 -41.19
N MET A 792 32.12 0.72 -41.66
CA MET A 792 32.06 -0.65 -42.18
C MET A 792 33.07 -0.79 -43.33
N GLY A 793 33.78 -1.91 -43.35
CA GLY A 793 34.86 -2.15 -44.31
C GLY A 793 34.36 -2.32 -45.74
N ILE A 794 34.61 -1.32 -46.60
CA ILE A 794 34.90 -1.55 -48.01
C ILE A 794 36.34 -1.07 -48.22
N GLY A 795 37.20 -1.97 -48.69
CA GLY A 795 38.65 -1.80 -48.62
C GLY A 795 39.18 -0.68 -49.52
N LEU A 796 39.97 0.22 -48.92
CA LEU A 796 40.94 1.05 -49.64
C LEU A 796 42.29 0.98 -48.91
N ARG A 797 43.36 0.90 -49.70
CA ARG A 797 44.74 0.64 -49.27
C ARG A 797 45.28 1.78 -48.40
N PRO A 798 46.26 1.52 -47.51
CA PRO A 798 46.98 2.59 -46.82
C PRO A 798 47.80 3.42 -47.83
N PRO A 799 48.00 4.73 -47.59
CA PRO A 799 49.02 5.50 -48.27
C PRO A 799 50.43 5.01 -47.85
N GLU A 800 51.42 5.27 -48.70
CA GLU A 800 52.72 4.59 -48.68
C GLU A 800 53.60 4.86 -47.44
N PRO A 801 54.47 3.90 -47.06
CA PRO A 801 55.46 4.11 -46.02
C PRO A 801 56.63 4.96 -46.53
N CYS A 802 57.08 5.92 -45.72
CA CYS A 802 58.43 6.46 -45.87
C CYS A 802 59.46 5.35 -45.55
N MET A 803 60.57 5.35 -46.29
CA MET A 803 61.66 4.37 -46.21
C MET A 803 62.18 4.26 -44.75
N CYS A 804 62.52 3.08 -44.22
CA CYS A 804 63.55 2.19 -44.77
C CYS A 804 63.38 0.69 -44.45
N CYS A 805 63.95 -0.11 -45.34
CA CYS A 805 64.39 -1.51 -45.18
C CYS A 805 63.33 -2.65 -45.05
N ARG A 806 63.18 -3.33 -46.18
CA ARG A 806 62.73 -4.73 -46.40
C ARG A 806 63.55 -5.69 -45.49
N CYS A 807 63.17 -6.93 -45.17
CA CYS A 807 62.49 -8.02 -45.90
C CYS A 807 61.73 -8.93 -44.87
N GLY A 808 60.92 -9.94 -45.19
CA GLY A 808 60.46 -10.50 -46.46
C GLY A 808 59.82 -11.90 -46.24
N GLU A 809 58.86 -12.25 -47.10
CA GLU A 809 58.32 -13.61 -47.33
C GLU A 809 57.46 -14.29 -46.23
N ALA A 810 56.75 -15.35 -46.63
CA ALA A 810 55.55 -15.89 -45.98
C ALA A 810 55.66 -17.42 -45.67
N PRO A 811 54.59 -18.22 -45.91
CA PRO A 811 53.75 -18.94 -44.94
C PRO A 811 54.28 -20.39 -44.67
N PRO A 812 53.55 -21.41 -44.11
CA PRO A 812 52.12 -21.53 -43.84
C PRO A 812 51.72 -22.28 -42.53
N SER A 813 50.55 -22.90 -42.56
CA SER A 813 49.69 -23.38 -41.49
C SER A 813 49.94 -24.79 -40.93
N ALA A 814 49.41 -24.99 -39.71
CA ALA A 814 48.82 -26.21 -39.15
C ALA A 814 49.75 -27.29 -38.54
N GLY A 815 49.45 -27.69 -37.28
CA GLY A 815 49.98 -28.93 -36.70
C GLY A 815 50.23 -28.95 -35.19
N THR A 816 49.18 -28.92 -34.36
CA THR A 816 49.04 -29.60 -33.04
C THR A 816 50.15 -29.60 -31.96
N THR A 817 49.69 -29.33 -30.73
CA THR A 817 50.20 -29.81 -29.41
C THR A 817 51.61 -29.40 -28.94
N CYS A 818 51.66 -28.67 -27.82
CA CYS A 818 52.88 -28.38 -27.07
C CYS A 818 52.62 -28.52 -25.54
N PRO A 819 53.37 -29.37 -24.81
CA PRO A 819 53.47 -29.34 -23.35
C PRO A 819 54.52 -28.30 -22.91
N GLY A 820 54.51 -27.92 -21.63
CA GLY A 820 55.16 -26.68 -21.17
C GLY A 820 56.64 -26.75 -20.76
N ALA A 821 57.19 -25.53 -20.59
CA ALA A 821 58.37 -25.11 -19.82
C ALA A 821 59.77 -25.63 -20.22
N CYS A 822 60.64 -24.70 -20.65
CA CYS A 822 61.74 -24.21 -19.79
C CYS A 822 62.45 -22.96 -20.36
N LEU A 823 63.27 -22.33 -19.52
CA LEU A 823 63.80 -20.96 -19.64
C LEU A 823 65.20 -20.83 -20.28
N ALA A 824 65.49 -19.59 -20.72
CA ALA A 824 66.82 -18.98 -20.92
C ALA A 824 67.63 -19.43 -22.16
N PRO A 825 68.51 -18.57 -22.72
CA PRO A 825 69.80 -18.28 -22.08
C PRO A 825 70.27 -16.81 -22.08
N HIS A 826 71.35 -16.57 -21.34
CA HIS A 826 72.16 -15.34 -21.27
C HIS A 826 73.13 -15.17 -22.47
N VAL A 827 73.85 -14.03 -22.47
CA VAL A 827 75.34 -13.90 -22.50
C VAL A 827 75.84 -12.93 -23.58
N HIS A 828 76.47 -11.80 -23.17
CA HIS A 828 77.92 -11.63 -23.37
C HIS A 828 78.58 -10.53 -22.49
N TRP A 829 79.80 -10.85 -22.08
CA TRP A 829 80.74 -10.08 -21.23
C TRP A 829 81.86 -9.45 -22.09
N ASP A 830 82.50 -8.35 -21.65
CA ASP A 830 83.90 -8.42 -21.13
C ASP A 830 84.51 -7.11 -20.56
N ARG A 831 85.43 -7.31 -19.59
CA ARG A 831 86.65 -6.53 -19.17
C ARG A 831 86.68 -5.00 -18.94
N LEU A 832 87.16 -4.63 -17.74
CA LEU A 832 88.49 -4.01 -17.41
C LEU A 832 88.44 -3.52 -15.93
N SER A 833 89.49 -3.39 -15.11
CA SER A 833 90.63 -4.21 -14.68
C SER A 833 91.48 -3.36 -13.70
N GLN A 834 92.04 -3.96 -12.63
CA GLN A 834 93.09 -3.44 -11.69
C GLN A 834 92.69 -2.47 -10.55
N GLY A 835 93.25 -2.64 -9.32
CA GLY A 835 93.21 -1.55 -8.32
C GLY A 835 93.50 -1.68 -6.80
N ILE A 836 93.80 -2.86 -6.19
CA ILE A 836 94.57 -3.05 -4.92
C ILE A 836 94.39 -2.10 -3.67
N LEU A 837 93.86 -2.59 -2.53
CA LEU A 837 94.53 -2.69 -1.17
C LEU A 837 93.61 -3.18 0.00
N TYR A 838 94.24 -3.63 1.10
CA TYR A 838 93.76 -4.31 2.35
C TYR A 838 93.45 -3.33 3.53
N PRO A 839 93.15 -3.71 4.83
CA PRO A 839 92.93 -5.05 5.49
C PRO A 839 91.79 -5.20 6.59
N LEU A 840 91.51 -6.48 6.99
CA LEU A 840 91.11 -7.06 8.34
C LEU A 840 89.82 -6.63 9.09
N GLY A 841 89.07 -7.49 9.83
CA GLY A 841 89.06 -8.98 9.98
C GLY A 841 88.26 -9.59 11.19
N HIS A 842 87.79 -10.86 11.05
CA HIS A 842 87.45 -11.90 12.09
C HIS A 842 86.15 -11.80 12.96
N PHE A 843 85.52 -12.86 13.56
CA PHE A 843 85.73 -14.34 13.72
C PHE A 843 84.36 -15.15 13.76
N ALA A 844 84.33 -16.47 14.11
CA ALA A 844 83.24 -17.49 13.82
C ALA A 844 82.48 -18.09 15.09
N PRO A 845 81.90 -19.34 15.19
CA PRO A 845 80.91 -20.17 14.39
C PRO A 845 79.78 -20.95 15.21
N GLY A 846 78.79 -21.63 14.53
CA GLY A 846 78.27 -23.00 14.92
C GLY A 846 76.74 -23.39 15.07
N GLY A 847 76.25 -24.44 14.36
CA GLY A 847 75.03 -25.31 14.63
C GLY A 847 73.65 -25.00 13.94
N LEU A 848 72.58 -25.84 13.90
CA LEU A 848 72.37 -27.33 13.83
C LEU A 848 70.86 -27.75 13.47
N ASP A 849 70.62 -28.99 12.97
CA ASP A 849 69.45 -29.94 12.83
C ASP A 849 67.91 -29.59 13.02
N VAL A 850 66.86 -30.31 12.51
CA VAL A 850 66.51 -31.14 11.27
C VAL A 850 65.07 -31.81 11.37
N ALA A 851 64.35 -32.06 10.24
CA ALA A 851 63.24 -33.07 9.98
C ALA A 851 61.80 -32.94 10.63
N LEU A 852 60.64 -33.57 10.22
CA LEU A 852 60.14 -34.34 9.02
C LEU A 852 58.57 -34.57 8.96
N THR A 853 58.00 -34.74 7.75
CA THR A 853 56.79 -35.50 7.21
C THR A 853 55.40 -35.81 7.86
N ARG A 854 54.32 -35.53 7.08
CA ARG A 854 53.15 -36.34 6.56
C ARG A 854 52.46 -37.55 7.29
N ARG A 855 51.11 -37.44 7.40
CA ARG A 855 49.95 -38.35 7.04
C ARG A 855 49.67 -39.77 7.64
N ASP A 856 48.35 -39.98 7.86
CA ASP A 856 47.47 -41.19 7.70
C ASP A 856 47.18 -42.21 8.85
N ASN A 857 45.87 -42.58 8.91
CA ASN A 857 45.22 -43.90 9.22
C ASN A 857 44.65 -44.34 10.62
N LEU A 858 43.32 -44.59 10.58
CA LEU A 858 42.56 -45.79 10.98
C LEU A 858 42.27 -46.19 12.46
N SER A 859 41.36 -47.17 12.59
CA SER A 859 40.31 -47.36 13.61
C SER A 859 40.40 -48.60 14.53
N GLN A 860 39.79 -48.48 15.72
CA GLN A 860 39.10 -49.53 16.54
C GLN A 860 39.82 -50.76 17.14
N ARG A 861 39.72 -50.90 18.48
CA ARG A 861 39.16 -52.03 19.31
C ARG A 861 39.39 -51.68 20.81
N GLY A 862 38.40 -51.71 21.71
CA GLY A 862 37.98 -52.85 22.58
C GLY A 862 38.94 -53.05 23.79
N THR A 863 38.56 -53.15 25.08
CA THR A 863 37.32 -53.64 25.74
C THR A 863 37.25 -53.36 27.28
N HIS A 864 36.04 -53.09 27.84
CA HIS A 864 35.52 -53.40 29.22
C HIS A 864 36.17 -52.85 30.52
N PRO A 865 35.47 -52.81 31.70
CA PRO A 865 34.01 -52.96 32.00
C PRO A 865 33.35 -51.93 32.98
N GLU A 866 32.01 -51.86 32.96
CA GLU A 866 30.94 -51.86 34.03
C GLU A 866 31.22 -51.36 35.49
N ALA A 867 30.29 -50.84 36.33
CA ALA A 867 28.81 -50.95 36.41
C ALA A 867 28.10 -49.78 37.19
N ASP A 868 26.78 -49.92 37.43
CA ASP A 868 25.75 -48.97 37.96
C ASP A 868 25.80 -48.52 39.45
N HIS A 869 25.07 -47.43 39.82
CA HIS A 869 23.99 -47.40 40.86
C HIS A 869 23.38 -46.00 41.25
N VAL A 870 22.09 -45.79 40.92
CA VAL A 870 20.89 -45.45 41.77
C VAL A 870 20.97 -44.61 43.11
N ILE A 871 20.27 -43.44 43.14
CA ILE A 871 19.27 -42.86 44.13
C ILE A 871 19.50 -43.04 45.68
N PRO A 872 19.42 -42.00 46.58
CA PRO A 872 18.14 -41.56 47.21
C PRO A 872 17.96 -40.12 47.80
N THR A 873 16.78 -39.89 48.39
CA THR A 873 16.10 -38.62 48.81
C THR A 873 15.82 -38.48 50.34
N HIS A 874 15.50 -37.24 50.80
CA HIS A 874 14.88 -36.83 52.12
C HIS A 874 15.73 -37.01 53.40
N HIS A 875 15.54 -36.35 54.56
CA HIS A 875 14.45 -35.59 55.26
C HIS A 875 15.02 -34.30 55.97
N LEU A 876 14.34 -33.21 56.36
CA LEU A 876 13.09 -32.89 57.12
C LEU A 876 13.25 -32.77 58.68
N GLY A 877 12.81 -31.63 59.26
CA GLY A 877 12.55 -31.39 60.71
C GLY A 877 13.34 -30.22 61.37
N ALA A 878 12.89 -29.51 62.42
CA ALA A 878 11.56 -29.28 63.00
C ALA A 878 11.62 -28.06 63.99
N CYS A 879 10.47 -27.45 64.32
CA CYS A 879 10.29 -26.43 65.40
C CYS A 879 10.34 -27.11 66.81
N PRO A 880 10.50 -26.41 67.97
CA PRO A 880 9.50 -25.43 68.47
C PRO A 880 9.96 -24.31 69.48
N ALA A 881 9.02 -23.39 69.78
CA ALA A 881 8.64 -22.73 71.06
C ALA A 881 9.50 -22.91 72.36
N TRP A 882 9.56 -22.01 73.36
CA TRP A 882 8.70 -20.91 73.87
C TRP A 882 9.52 -19.96 74.79
N GLY A 883 9.01 -18.77 75.15
CA GLY A 883 9.53 -18.01 76.32
C GLY A 883 9.34 -16.49 76.29
N ALA A 884 8.29 -15.97 76.95
CA ALA A 884 8.07 -14.54 77.15
C ALA A 884 8.42 -14.11 78.59
N ILE A 885 8.87 -12.86 78.84
CA ILE A 885 8.60 -12.12 80.10
C ILE A 885 8.97 -10.61 80.04
N LYS A 886 8.04 -9.79 80.57
CA LYS A 886 8.12 -8.43 81.16
C LYS A 886 8.73 -7.23 80.40
N ILE A 887 7.83 -6.49 79.74
CA ILE A 887 7.35 -5.14 80.11
C ILE A 887 8.25 -4.29 81.03
N GLY A 888 8.62 -3.10 80.53
CA GLY A 888 8.91 -1.90 81.32
C GLY A 888 8.43 -0.65 80.55
N ASN A 889 7.36 0.00 81.02
CA ASN A 889 6.94 1.31 80.51
C ASN A 889 7.81 2.41 81.13
N LEU A 890 8.20 3.42 80.34
CA LEU A 890 8.03 4.86 80.67
C LEU A 890 8.54 5.76 79.52
N LEU A 891 7.57 6.46 78.91
CA LEU A 891 7.63 7.83 78.37
C LEU A 891 8.42 8.19 77.09
N VAL A 892 7.61 8.65 76.12
CA VAL A 892 7.78 9.92 75.36
C VAL A 892 8.57 9.86 74.05
N THR A 893 7.82 9.46 73.01
CA THR A 893 7.69 10.12 71.70
C THR A 893 8.97 10.62 71.01
N ASP A 894 9.50 9.84 70.08
CA ASP A 894 9.09 9.97 68.67
C ASP A 894 9.45 8.69 67.88
N LEU A 895 8.94 8.56 66.63
CA LEU A 895 9.16 7.42 65.73
C LEU A 895 8.72 6.03 66.25
N THR A 896 7.52 5.57 65.87
CA THR A 896 7.25 4.21 65.30
C THR A 896 5.74 3.95 65.11
N SER A 897 5.17 4.47 64.02
CA SER A 897 3.95 3.91 63.41
C SER A 897 4.25 2.99 62.21
N ALA A 898 5.52 2.87 61.83
CA ALA A 898 5.98 1.87 60.87
C ALA A 898 5.79 0.45 61.45
N LEU A 899 5.30 -0.46 60.61
CA LEU A 899 5.23 -1.92 60.83
C LEU A 899 4.11 -2.49 61.74
N ARG A 900 2.97 -1.79 61.92
CA ARG A 900 1.69 -2.44 62.29
C ARG A 900 0.50 -1.99 61.43
N GLY A 901 0.60 -2.22 60.12
CA GLY A 901 -0.49 -1.98 59.16
C GLY A 901 -0.46 -2.87 57.90
N LEU A 902 0.44 -3.85 57.84
CA LEU A 902 0.78 -4.61 56.61
C LEU A 902 -0.05 -5.88 56.35
N ALA A 903 -1.14 -6.08 57.12
CA ALA A 903 -2.05 -7.22 56.94
C ALA A 903 -3.53 -6.81 56.75
N ASN A 904 -3.82 -5.51 56.56
CA ASN A 904 -5.18 -5.02 56.30
C ASN A 904 -5.18 -3.72 55.47
N SER A 905 -4.28 -3.63 54.48
CA SER A 905 -4.09 -2.46 53.63
C SER A 905 -4.12 -2.77 52.13
N VAL A 906 -5.06 -3.63 51.71
CA VAL A 906 -5.73 -3.44 50.41
C VAL A 906 -6.82 -2.36 50.58
N SER A 907 -6.41 -1.22 51.14
CA SER A 907 -7.21 0.00 51.06
C SER A 907 -6.95 0.60 49.69
N LYS A 908 -8.02 1.08 49.06
CA LYS A 908 -8.02 1.71 47.74
C LYS A 908 -6.77 2.56 47.55
N ARG A 909 -6.04 2.36 46.44
CA ARG A 909 -5.29 3.47 45.84
C ARG A 909 -6.31 4.56 45.54
N SER A 910 -6.47 5.51 46.44
CA SER A 910 -7.02 6.80 46.07
C SER A 910 -6.04 7.39 45.07
N TYR A 911 -6.36 7.27 43.78
CA TYR A 911 -5.87 8.22 42.81
C TYR A 911 -6.08 9.60 43.43
N SER A 912 -5.01 10.38 43.48
CA SER A 912 -5.11 11.80 43.80
C SER A 912 -5.99 12.42 42.72
N GLN A 913 -7.29 12.50 43.00
CA GLN A 913 -8.16 13.48 42.37
C GLN A 913 -7.72 14.84 42.92
N SER A 914 -6.56 15.31 42.45
CA SER A 914 -6.39 16.74 42.28
C SER A 914 -7.61 17.22 41.51
N GLN A 915 -8.32 18.21 42.04
CA GLN A 915 -9.35 18.94 41.29
C GLN A 915 -8.67 19.73 40.17
N ALA A 916 -8.19 19.00 39.16
CA ALA A 916 -7.80 19.58 37.90
C ALA A 916 -9.09 20.12 37.27
N THR A 917 -9.14 21.44 37.10
CA THR A 917 -10.16 22.09 36.28
C THR A 917 -10.21 21.36 34.93
N ALA A 918 -11.41 20.97 34.49
CA ALA A 918 -11.58 20.28 33.22
C ALA A 918 -10.86 21.05 32.09
N PRO A 919 -10.15 20.35 31.18
CA PRO A 919 -9.44 21.02 30.11
C PRO A 919 -10.41 21.84 29.24
N ARG A 920 -9.96 23.00 28.75
CA ARG A 920 -10.69 23.70 27.69
C ARG A 920 -10.35 23.03 26.36
N HIS A 921 -11.37 22.77 25.55
CA HIS A 921 -11.24 22.23 24.20
C HIS A 921 -11.49 23.34 23.17
N LEU A 922 -11.03 23.14 21.94
CA LEU A 922 -11.40 23.97 20.78
C LEU A 922 -12.12 23.08 19.78
N MET A 923 -13.45 23.12 19.77
CA MET A 923 -14.31 22.29 18.92
C MET A 923 -14.78 23.10 17.69
N SER A 924 -15.12 24.37 17.89
CA SER A 924 -15.44 25.37 16.84
C SER A 924 -14.96 26.77 17.26
N ILE A 925 -14.90 27.72 16.31
CA ILE A 925 -14.72 29.15 16.58
C ILE A 925 -15.86 29.71 17.45
N SER A 926 -17.03 29.05 17.53
CA SER A 926 -18.10 29.41 18.47
C SER A 926 -17.62 29.44 19.94
N ASP A 927 -16.69 28.56 20.31
CA ASP A 927 -16.17 28.36 21.68
C ASP A 927 -15.28 29.51 22.19
N LEU A 928 -15.00 30.47 21.31
CA LEU A 928 -14.15 31.63 21.54
C LEU A 928 -14.98 32.91 21.60
N THR A 929 -14.69 33.76 22.58
CA THR A 929 -15.12 35.16 22.52
C THR A 929 -14.34 35.91 21.43
N ALA A 930 -14.88 37.04 20.94
CA ALA A 930 -14.20 37.87 19.93
C ALA A 930 -12.79 38.31 20.37
N ASN A 931 -12.59 38.59 21.66
CA ASN A 931 -11.28 38.98 22.20
C ASN A 931 -10.28 37.83 22.20
N GLU A 932 -10.71 36.61 22.54
CA GLU A 932 -9.84 35.42 22.57
C GLU A 932 -9.43 35.00 21.15
N LEU A 933 -10.36 35.05 20.20
CA LEU A 933 -10.07 34.85 18.78
C LEU A 933 -9.06 35.89 18.26
N ALA A 934 -9.25 37.17 18.61
CA ALA A 934 -8.29 38.22 18.30
C ALA A 934 -6.92 38.00 18.97
N SER A 935 -6.88 37.50 20.21
CA SER A 935 -5.63 37.14 20.89
C SER A 935 -4.89 36.00 20.19
N LEU A 936 -5.57 34.91 19.79
CA LEU A 936 -4.97 33.81 19.03
C LEU A 936 -4.34 34.32 17.72
N VAL A 937 -5.06 35.14 16.95
CA VAL A 937 -4.55 35.68 15.68
C VAL A 937 -3.34 36.59 15.90
N ARG A 938 -3.36 37.49 16.90
CA ARG A 938 -2.19 38.33 17.24
C ARG A 938 -0.99 37.53 17.72
N ASN A 939 -1.23 36.50 18.55
CA ASN A 939 -0.18 35.64 19.07
C ASN A 939 0.49 34.89 17.92
N ALA A 940 -0.31 34.33 16.99
CA ALA A 940 0.20 33.70 15.78
C ALA A 940 1.05 34.66 14.92
N ALA A 941 0.59 35.89 14.67
CA ALA A 941 1.35 36.92 13.97
C ALA A 941 2.67 37.28 14.69
N SER A 942 2.62 37.43 16.01
CA SER A 942 3.77 37.71 16.87
C SER A 942 4.79 36.57 16.84
N ARG A 943 4.35 35.31 16.95
CA ARG A 943 5.22 34.13 16.91
C ARG A 943 5.85 33.97 15.54
N LYS A 944 5.08 34.09 14.46
CA LYS A 944 5.59 34.09 13.07
C LYS A 944 6.70 35.11 12.89
N LYS A 945 6.47 36.37 13.28
CA LYS A 945 7.45 37.46 13.16
C LYS A 945 8.72 37.18 13.97
N ALA A 946 8.58 36.73 15.23
CA ALA A 946 9.72 36.44 16.10
C ALA A 946 10.57 35.27 15.57
N VAL A 947 9.95 34.15 15.23
CA VAL A 947 10.65 32.94 14.74
C VAL A 947 11.29 33.20 13.37
N LYS A 948 10.60 33.87 12.43
CA LYS A 948 11.19 34.23 11.13
C LYS A 948 12.35 35.23 11.23
N ALA A 949 12.40 36.04 12.29
CA ALA A 949 13.55 36.91 12.58
C ALA A 949 14.73 36.18 13.25
N GLY A 950 14.66 34.85 13.43
CA GLY A 950 15.65 34.06 14.17
C GLY A 950 15.57 34.26 15.70
N GLN A 951 14.49 34.85 16.20
CA GLN A 951 14.31 35.26 17.60
C GLN A 951 13.19 34.46 18.27
N THR A 952 13.21 33.12 18.17
CA THR A 952 12.25 32.26 18.89
C THR A 952 12.38 32.51 20.40
N PRO A 953 11.32 32.99 21.09
CA PRO A 953 11.40 33.25 22.53
C PRO A 953 11.69 31.96 23.30
N PRO A 954 12.59 31.93 24.30
CA PRO A 954 12.87 30.73 25.10
C PRO A 954 11.62 30.15 25.77
N SER A 955 10.67 31.01 26.14
CA SER A 955 9.35 30.66 26.68
C SER A 955 8.45 29.94 25.69
N LEU A 956 8.67 30.09 24.38
CA LEU A 956 7.99 29.33 23.34
C LEU A 956 8.77 28.05 22.99
N ALA A 957 10.09 28.18 22.80
CA ALA A 957 10.97 27.10 22.35
C ALA A 957 11.00 25.86 23.27
N SER A 958 10.72 26.04 24.56
CA SER A 958 10.65 24.94 25.54
C SER A 958 9.25 24.69 26.09
N SER A 959 8.21 25.34 25.54
CA SER A 959 6.85 25.33 26.09
C SER A 959 6.15 23.96 26.07
N LEU A 960 6.52 23.08 25.13
CA LEU A 960 6.10 21.69 25.06
C LEU A 960 7.27 20.72 25.34
N SER A 961 8.36 21.17 25.95
CA SER A 961 9.52 20.31 26.26
C SER A 961 9.10 19.08 27.09
N GLY A 962 9.42 17.90 26.57
CA GLY A 962 9.04 16.62 27.16
C GLY A 962 7.52 16.31 27.11
N LYS A 963 6.75 17.00 26.26
CA LYS A 963 5.31 16.75 26.06
C LYS A 963 5.06 16.04 24.73
N ALA A 964 4.13 15.08 24.75
CA ALA A 964 3.63 14.41 23.56
C ALA A 964 2.28 15.00 23.13
N VAL A 965 2.08 15.19 21.82
CA VAL A 965 0.81 15.62 21.22
C VAL A 965 0.34 14.54 20.24
N ALA A 966 -0.81 13.93 20.51
CA ALA A 966 -1.43 12.95 19.61
C ALA A 966 -2.15 13.67 18.47
N MET A 967 -1.86 13.31 17.23
CA MET A 967 -2.51 13.84 16.03
C MET A 967 -3.37 12.74 15.42
N MET A 968 -4.65 12.72 15.76
CA MET A 968 -5.61 11.65 15.50
C MET A 968 -6.37 11.93 14.20
N PHE A 969 -5.91 11.37 13.08
CA PHE A 969 -6.34 11.74 11.73
C PHE A 969 -7.06 10.58 11.04
N SER A 970 -8.39 10.53 11.15
CA SER A 970 -9.20 9.59 10.34
C SER A 970 -9.27 10.03 8.87
N LYS A 971 -9.31 11.35 8.62
CA LYS A 971 -9.08 11.94 7.30
C LYS A 971 -7.62 12.41 7.18
N ARG A 972 -6.85 11.87 6.23
CA ARG A 972 -5.45 12.27 5.97
C ARG A 972 -5.35 13.71 5.43
N SER A 973 -4.30 14.46 5.80
CA SER A 973 -3.99 15.82 5.29
C SER A 973 -2.51 16.13 5.44
N THR A 974 -1.79 16.35 4.33
CA THR A 974 -0.36 16.71 4.35
C THR A 974 -0.11 18.06 5.01
N ARG A 975 -0.88 19.10 4.63
CA ARG A 975 -0.69 20.47 5.16
C ARG A 975 -0.94 20.53 6.66
N THR A 976 -2.08 20.01 7.12
CA THR A 976 -2.44 20.01 8.55
C THR A 976 -1.44 19.21 9.37
N ARG A 977 -0.98 18.05 8.86
CA ARG A 977 0.04 17.23 9.52
C ARG A 977 1.35 18.02 9.67
N VAL A 978 1.91 18.51 8.57
CA VAL A 978 3.19 19.24 8.57
C VAL A 978 3.12 20.51 9.41
N SER A 979 2.02 21.27 9.37
CA SER A 979 1.85 22.47 10.20
C SER A 979 1.82 22.15 11.70
N THR A 980 1.15 21.07 12.11
CA THR A 980 1.06 20.70 13.53
C THR A 980 2.35 20.04 14.03
N GLU A 981 2.97 19.14 13.27
CA GLU A 981 4.27 18.56 13.62
C GLU A 981 5.34 19.66 13.78
N ALA A 982 5.45 20.56 12.81
CA ALA A 982 6.41 21.67 12.88
C ALA A 982 6.09 22.65 14.03
N ALA A 983 4.82 22.92 14.35
CA ALA A 983 4.46 23.73 15.51
C ALA A 983 4.94 23.08 16.82
N VAL A 984 4.69 21.78 16.98
CA VAL A 984 5.12 21.01 18.17
C VAL A 984 6.64 20.98 18.27
N SER A 985 7.37 20.79 17.15
CA SER A 985 8.84 20.85 17.14
C SER A 985 9.40 22.24 17.46
N ILE A 986 8.82 23.32 16.94
CA ILE A 986 9.20 24.70 17.29
C ILE A 986 9.02 24.97 18.80
N MET A 987 8.03 24.32 19.41
CA MET A 987 7.72 24.42 20.84
C MET A 987 8.49 23.43 21.72
N GLY A 988 9.36 22.59 21.14
CA GLY A 988 10.21 21.63 21.85
C GLY A 988 9.53 20.31 22.23
N GLY A 989 8.32 20.03 21.73
CA GLY A 989 7.58 18.81 22.01
C GLY A 989 7.77 17.69 20.99
N HIS A 990 7.10 16.56 21.23
CA HIS A 990 7.04 15.42 20.33
C HIS A 990 5.62 15.25 19.76
N ALA A 991 5.50 15.24 18.44
CA ALA A 991 4.24 14.99 17.75
C ALA A 991 4.13 13.49 17.40
N MET A 992 3.00 12.88 17.73
CA MET A 992 2.68 11.49 17.42
C MET A 992 1.59 11.47 16.36
N PHE A 993 1.95 11.18 15.11
CA PHE A 993 0.96 11.00 14.05
C PHE A 993 0.26 9.65 14.21
N LEU A 994 -1.07 9.70 14.35
CA LEU A 994 -1.94 8.55 14.52
C LEU A 994 -2.97 8.60 13.38
N GLY A 995 -2.70 7.94 12.26
CA GLY A 995 -3.59 7.88 11.10
C GLY A 995 -4.63 6.76 11.19
N LYS A 996 -5.67 6.83 10.35
CA LYS A 996 -6.75 5.81 10.26
C LYS A 996 -6.28 4.35 10.09
N ASP A 997 -5.11 4.17 9.49
CA ASP A 997 -4.54 2.86 9.17
C ASP A 997 -3.55 2.41 10.27
N ASP A 998 -3.20 3.32 11.19
CA ASP A 998 -2.27 3.11 12.30
C ASP A 998 -2.98 2.84 13.64
N ILE A 999 -4.27 3.19 13.77
CA ILE A 999 -5.08 3.09 15.01
C ILE A 999 -6.52 2.62 14.74
N GLN A 1000 -7.13 1.89 15.68
CA GLN A 1000 -8.44 1.27 15.51
C GLN A 1000 -9.62 2.16 15.95
N LEU A 1001 -9.52 3.46 15.67
CA LEU A 1001 -10.44 4.52 16.10
C LEU A 1001 -11.89 4.23 15.70
N GLY A 1002 -12.73 3.84 16.66
CA GLY A 1002 -14.14 3.51 16.42
C GLY A 1002 -14.39 2.17 15.69
N VAL A 1003 -13.35 1.37 15.45
CA VAL A 1003 -13.46 0.06 14.76
C VAL A 1003 -13.52 -1.08 15.78
N ASN A 1004 -12.51 -1.15 16.66
CA ASN A 1004 -12.41 -2.18 17.71
C ASN A 1004 -12.30 -1.59 19.12
N GLU A 1005 -11.96 -0.30 19.24
CA GLU A 1005 -11.90 0.45 20.49
C GLU A 1005 -12.91 1.61 20.42
N SER A 1006 -13.64 1.87 21.52
CA SER A 1006 -14.64 2.93 21.52
C SER A 1006 -13.99 4.31 21.62
N LEU A 1007 -14.67 5.35 21.12
CA LEU A 1007 -14.21 6.74 21.29
C LEU A 1007 -14.02 7.14 22.76
N TYR A 1008 -14.80 6.54 23.67
CA TYR A 1008 -14.64 6.71 25.11
C TYR A 1008 -13.31 6.14 25.60
N ASP A 1009 -13.02 4.87 25.27
CA ASP A 1009 -11.79 4.20 25.70
C ASP A 1009 -10.57 4.89 25.09
N THR A 1010 -10.59 5.13 23.78
CA THR A 1010 -9.57 5.89 23.05
C THR A 1010 -9.34 7.26 23.68
N SER A 1011 -10.39 8.01 24.01
CA SER A 1011 -10.28 9.31 24.69
C SER A 1011 -9.54 9.19 26.02
N VAL A 1012 -10.00 8.30 26.90
CA VAL A 1012 -9.46 8.14 28.26
C VAL A 1012 -8.01 7.64 28.24
N VAL A 1013 -7.70 6.68 27.37
CA VAL A 1013 -6.37 6.08 27.23
C VAL A 1013 -5.39 7.10 26.66
N ILE A 1014 -5.68 7.69 25.49
CA ILE A 1014 -4.75 8.61 24.82
C ILE A 1014 -4.58 9.92 25.62
N SER A 1015 -5.63 10.43 26.26
CA SER A 1015 -5.51 11.61 27.13
C SER A 1015 -4.69 11.36 28.39
N SER A 1016 -4.58 10.10 28.85
CA SER A 1016 -3.75 9.75 30.01
C SER A 1016 -2.24 9.70 29.70
N MET A 1017 -1.87 9.53 28.42
CA MET A 1017 -0.48 9.36 27.97
C MET A 1017 0.09 10.59 27.25
N THR A 1018 -0.77 11.46 26.73
CA THR A 1018 -0.38 12.66 25.97
C THR A 1018 -0.72 13.95 26.70
N SER A 1019 -0.36 15.09 26.14
CA SER A 1019 -0.68 16.43 26.69
C SER A 1019 -1.72 17.19 25.87
N CYS A 1020 -2.08 16.69 24.69
CA CYS A 1020 -3.11 17.23 23.82
C CYS A 1020 -3.48 16.21 22.73
N MET A 1021 -4.74 16.18 22.32
CA MET A 1021 -5.21 15.47 21.13
C MET A 1021 -5.64 16.48 20.06
N VAL A 1022 -5.00 16.44 18.90
CA VAL A 1022 -5.35 17.22 17.71
C VAL A 1022 -6.12 16.31 16.77
N ALA A 1023 -7.45 16.46 16.73
CA ALA A 1023 -8.35 15.55 16.05
C ALA A 1023 -8.71 16.06 14.64
N ARG A 1024 -8.49 15.23 13.62
CA ARG A 1024 -9.00 15.44 12.25
C ARG A 1024 -9.85 14.26 11.82
N VAL A 1025 -11.15 14.41 11.99
CA VAL A 1025 -12.15 13.34 11.94
C VAL A 1025 -13.14 13.54 10.80
N GLY A 1026 -14.14 12.65 10.69
CA GLY A 1026 -15.32 12.89 9.85
C GLY A 1026 -16.38 13.61 10.68
N PRO A 1027 -17.31 12.88 11.33
CA PRO A 1027 -18.37 13.48 12.14
C PRO A 1027 -17.83 14.42 13.23
N HIS A 1028 -18.51 15.55 13.45
CA HIS A 1028 -18.17 16.44 14.58
C HIS A 1028 -18.47 15.78 15.95
N SER A 1029 -19.40 14.82 16.00
CA SER A 1029 -19.65 14.00 17.18
C SER A 1029 -18.38 13.35 17.73
N ASP A 1030 -17.44 12.94 16.85
CA ASP A 1030 -16.20 12.30 17.26
C ASP A 1030 -15.31 13.29 18.05
N VAL A 1031 -15.27 14.56 17.62
CA VAL A 1031 -14.58 15.63 18.36
C VAL A 1031 -15.23 15.85 19.73
N VAL A 1032 -16.56 15.86 19.78
CA VAL A 1032 -17.35 16.08 20.99
C VAL A 1032 -17.17 14.92 21.99
N ASP A 1033 -17.21 13.67 21.54
CA ASP A 1033 -17.06 12.50 22.41
C ASP A 1033 -15.61 12.29 22.88
N LEU A 1034 -14.61 12.65 22.05
CA LEU A 1034 -13.21 12.78 22.49
C LEU A 1034 -13.04 13.91 23.51
N ALA A 1035 -13.65 15.08 23.30
CA ALA A 1035 -13.55 16.19 24.25
C ALA A 1035 -14.18 15.84 25.60
N LYS A 1036 -15.40 15.31 25.58
CA LYS A 1036 -16.24 14.96 26.73
C LYS A 1036 -15.56 14.08 27.78
N ASN A 1037 -14.64 13.20 27.36
CA ASN A 1037 -14.00 12.20 28.24
C ASN A 1037 -12.48 12.39 28.33
N SER A 1038 -11.92 13.45 27.75
CA SER A 1038 -10.48 13.66 27.72
C SER A 1038 -9.99 14.42 28.96
N SER A 1039 -8.90 13.93 29.56
CA SER A 1039 -8.16 14.63 30.61
C SER A 1039 -7.25 15.76 30.10
N VAL A 1040 -7.13 15.94 28.77
CA VAL A 1040 -6.30 16.98 28.13
C VAL A 1040 -7.07 17.76 27.05
N PRO A 1041 -6.59 18.94 26.59
CA PRO A 1041 -7.23 19.68 25.52
C PRO A 1041 -7.39 18.85 24.23
N VAL A 1042 -8.58 18.94 23.65
CA VAL A 1042 -8.87 18.41 22.31
C VAL A 1042 -9.00 19.61 21.37
N ILE A 1043 -8.25 19.59 20.26
CA ILE A 1043 -8.22 20.65 19.26
C ILE A 1043 -8.78 20.07 17.95
N ASN A 1044 -9.89 20.64 17.48
CA ASN A 1044 -10.46 20.29 16.19
C ASN A 1044 -9.58 20.85 15.05
N ALA A 1045 -8.93 19.94 14.33
CA ALA A 1045 -8.14 20.22 13.15
C ALA A 1045 -8.88 19.95 11.83
N LEU A 1046 -10.08 19.35 11.90
CA LEU A 1046 -11.21 19.39 10.95
C LEU A 1046 -12.23 18.31 11.35
N SER A 1047 -13.51 18.65 11.24
CA SER A 1047 -14.66 17.75 11.20
C SER A 1047 -15.62 18.20 10.09
N ASP A 1048 -16.64 17.41 9.80
CA ASP A 1048 -17.58 17.67 8.69
C ASP A 1048 -18.44 18.94 8.90
N ASP A 1049 -18.52 19.43 10.13
CA ASP A 1049 -19.17 20.71 10.49
C ASP A 1049 -18.21 21.90 10.68
N PHE A 1050 -16.94 21.69 11.06
CA PHE A 1050 -16.06 22.77 11.57
C PHE A 1050 -14.57 22.56 11.24
N HIS A 1051 -13.82 23.66 11.12
CA HIS A 1051 -12.37 23.64 10.87
C HIS A 1051 -11.65 24.83 11.54
N PRO A 1052 -11.66 24.95 12.89
CA PRO A 1052 -11.28 26.20 13.56
C PRO A 1052 -9.79 26.55 13.42
N LEU A 1053 -8.90 25.55 13.29
CA LEU A 1053 -7.49 25.80 12.96
C LEU A 1053 -7.29 26.49 11.60
N GLN A 1054 -8.16 26.24 10.60
CA GLN A 1054 -8.09 26.94 9.32
C GLN A 1054 -8.51 28.39 9.49
N THR A 1055 -9.62 28.66 10.16
CA THR A 1055 -10.11 30.03 10.37
C THR A 1055 -9.12 30.92 11.13
N VAL A 1056 -8.35 30.38 12.08
CA VAL A 1056 -7.26 31.16 12.71
C VAL A 1056 -6.15 31.52 11.71
N ALA A 1057 -5.85 30.64 10.74
CA ALA A 1057 -4.91 30.93 9.65
C ALA A 1057 -5.47 31.93 8.62
N ASP A 1058 -6.77 31.83 8.28
CA ASP A 1058 -7.46 32.79 7.41
C ASP A 1058 -7.41 34.20 7.99
N LEU A 1059 -7.84 34.33 9.25
CA LEU A 1059 -7.89 35.61 9.98
C LEU A 1059 -6.49 36.19 10.22
N LEU A 1060 -5.47 35.35 10.41
CA LEU A 1060 -4.06 35.77 10.40
C LEU A 1060 -3.65 36.34 9.04
N THR A 1061 -4.01 35.66 7.95
CA THR A 1061 -3.70 36.11 6.59
C THR A 1061 -4.38 37.45 6.28
N LEU A 1062 -5.62 37.64 6.72
CA LEU A 1062 -6.32 38.93 6.65
C LEU A 1062 -5.64 40.00 7.50
N HIS A 1063 -5.26 39.69 8.74
CA HIS A 1063 -4.57 40.63 9.65
C HIS A 1063 -3.21 41.09 9.12
N GLU A 1064 -2.44 40.19 8.50
CA GLU A 1064 -1.17 40.54 7.84
C GLU A 1064 -1.37 41.38 6.56
N THR A 1065 -2.48 41.17 5.85
CA THR A 1065 -2.74 41.83 4.55
C THR A 1065 -3.42 43.21 4.71
N PHE A 1066 -4.27 43.39 5.72
CA PHE A 1066 -5.10 44.59 5.92
C PHE A 1066 -4.82 45.28 7.27
N PRO A 1067 -3.60 45.81 7.52
CA PRO A 1067 -3.21 46.30 8.84
C PRO A 1067 -3.83 47.65 9.27
N ASN A 1068 -4.67 48.31 8.45
CA ASN A 1068 -4.92 49.76 8.56
C ASN A 1068 -6.40 50.23 8.52
N SER A 1069 -7.39 49.36 8.71
CA SER A 1069 -8.79 49.82 8.89
C SER A 1069 -9.03 50.30 10.33
N SER A 1070 -8.87 51.61 10.56
CA SER A 1070 -9.13 52.32 11.83
C SER A 1070 -8.31 51.84 13.06
N SER A 1071 -7.03 52.22 13.10
CA SER A 1071 -6.17 52.03 14.27
C SER A 1071 -6.50 53.00 15.42
N SER A 1072 -7.27 52.55 16.42
CA SER A 1072 -7.40 53.26 17.70
C SER A 1072 -7.22 52.32 18.90
N ALA A 1073 -5.98 52.22 19.39
CA ALA A 1073 -5.58 51.83 20.75
C ALA A 1073 -6.45 50.79 21.51
N GLY A 1074 -6.85 49.70 20.85
CA GLY A 1074 -7.81 48.73 21.39
C GLY A 1074 -7.45 47.29 21.06
N LEU A 1075 -8.08 46.35 21.77
CA LEU A 1075 -7.82 44.90 21.67
C LEU A 1075 -8.35 44.23 20.37
N GLY A 1076 -8.64 44.97 19.31
CA GLY A 1076 -9.09 44.42 18.02
C GLY A 1076 -7.95 44.05 17.06
N LEU A 1077 -8.31 43.46 15.91
CA LEU A 1077 -7.39 43.13 14.80
C LEU A 1077 -7.33 44.19 13.68
N GLY A 1078 -8.18 45.22 13.72
CA GLY A 1078 -8.28 46.22 12.64
C GLY A 1078 -9.01 45.74 11.38
N LEU A 1079 -9.71 44.59 11.44
CA LEU A 1079 -10.40 43.99 10.29
C LEU A 1079 -11.86 44.44 10.13
N ALA A 1080 -12.40 45.22 11.08
CA ALA A 1080 -13.79 45.63 11.07
C ALA A 1080 -14.12 46.52 9.85
N GLY A 1081 -15.21 46.22 9.15
CA GLY A 1081 -15.63 46.90 7.92
C GLY A 1081 -14.96 46.41 6.63
N LEU A 1082 -14.10 45.40 6.68
CA LEU A 1082 -13.74 44.63 5.48
C LEU A 1082 -14.95 43.81 5.02
N LYS A 1083 -15.09 43.62 3.71
CA LYS A 1083 -16.07 42.69 3.13
C LYS A 1083 -15.38 41.51 2.45
N LEU A 1084 -15.72 40.31 2.89
CA LEU A 1084 -15.32 39.03 2.30
C LEU A 1084 -16.49 38.46 1.48
N ALA A 1085 -16.22 37.94 0.29
CA ALA A 1085 -17.19 37.24 -0.52
C ALA A 1085 -16.77 35.78 -0.70
N TRP A 1086 -17.55 34.87 -0.12
CA TRP A 1086 -17.42 33.43 -0.31
C TRP A 1086 -18.24 33.01 -1.54
N ILE A 1087 -17.62 32.31 -2.48
CA ILE A 1087 -18.28 31.83 -3.69
C ILE A 1087 -18.13 30.31 -3.73
N GLY A 1088 -19.21 29.55 -3.91
CA GLY A 1088 -19.19 28.09 -3.96
C GLY A 1088 -19.88 27.43 -2.77
N ASP A 1089 -19.29 26.36 -2.23
CA ASP A 1089 -20.01 25.41 -1.36
C ASP A 1089 -20.16 25.94 0.07
N SER A 1090 -21.33 25.73 0.68
CA SER A 1090 -21.49 26.04 2.11
C SER A 1090 -21.02 24.88 2.96
N ASN A 1091 -19.72 24.86 3.27
CA ASN A 1091 -19.03 23.76 3.95
C ASN A 1091 -18.50 24.15 5.35
N ASN A 1092 -17.82 23.20 6.01
CA ASN A 1092 -17.19 23.36 7.32
C ASN A 1092 -16.20 24.52 7.43
N VAL A 1093 -15.43 24.82 6.37
CA VAL A 1093 -14.51 25.96 6.34
C VAL A 1093 -15.29 27.27 6.35
N LEU A 1094 -16.37 27.37 5.55
CA LEU A 1094 -17.26 28.52 5.59
C LEU A 1094 -17.87 28.74 6.98
N PHE A 1095 -18.35 27.69 7.66
CA PHE A 1095 -19.13 27.87 8.90
C PHE A 1095 -18.30 28.50 10.03
N ASP A 1096 -17.07 28.03 10.25
CA ASP A 1096 -16.16 28.68 11.20
C ASP A 1096 -15.64 30.03 10.68
N LEU A 1097 -15.32 30.17 9.39
CA LEU A 1097 -14.85 31.44 8.82
C LEU A 1097 -15.89 32.54 8.95
N ALA A 1098 -17.15 32.25 8.66
CA ALA A 1098 -18.28 33.17 8.80
C ALA A 1098 -18.50 33.54 10.28
N THR A 1099 -18.44 32.55 11.18
CA THR A 1099 -18.50 32.76 12.64
C THR A 1099 -17.37 33.69 13.12
N GLY A 1100 -16.15 33.51 12.61
CA GLY A 1100 -15.00 34.37 12.89
C GLY A 1100 -15.14 35.78 12.30
N CYS A 1101 -15.66 35.91 11.08
CA CYS A 1101 -15.93 37.18 10.43
C CYS A 1101 -16.94 38.02 11.23
N VAL A 1102 -18.08 37.42 11.61
CA VAL A 1102 -19.10 38.07 12.44
C VAL A 1102 -18.51 38.53 13.79
N LYS A 1103 -17.75 37.68 14.49
CA LYS A 1103 -17.09 38.02 15.76
C LYS A 1103 -16.10 39.19 15.66
N LEU A 1104 -15.47 39.39 14.50
CA LEU A 1104 -14.40 40.37 14.29
C LEU A 1104 -14.81 41.62 13.50
N GLY A 1105 -16.10 41.76 13.15
CA GLY A 1105 -16.63 42.92 12.43
C GLY A 1105 -16.43 42.88 10.92
N ILE A 1106 -16.12 41.71 10.34
CA ILE A 1106 -15.93 41.51 8.90
C ILE A 1106 -17.28 41.13 8.29
N ASP A 1107 -17.75 41.89 7.32
CA ASP A 1107 -18.95 41.54 6.55
C ASP A 1107 -18.64 40.33 5.65
N ILE A 1108 -19.51 39.31 5.65
CA ILE A 1108 -19.36 38.13 4.80
C ILE A 1108 -20.60 37.93 3.93
N ALA A 1109 -20.38 37.94 2.61
CA ALA A 1109 -21.41 37.62 1.62
C ALA A 1109 -21.14 36.25 1.01
N VAL A 1110 -22.14 35.36 1.06
CA VAL A 1110 -22.02 33.97 0.61
C VAL A 1110 -22.87 33.78 -0.64
N ALA A 1111 -22.24 33.39 -1.74
CA ALA A 1111 -22.90 32.98 -2.98
C ALA A 1111 -22.75 31.47 -3.16
N SER A 1112 -23.83 30.73 -2.91
CA SER A 1112 -23.90 29.28 -3.11
C SER A 1112 -25.02 28.89 -4.08
N PRO A 1113 -24.86 27.83 -4.87
CA PRO A 1113 -25.94 27.34 -5.73
C PRO A 1113 -27.16 26.88 -4.91
N LYS A 1114 -28.33 26.90 -5.56
CA LYS A 1114 -29.58 26.51 -4.91
C LYS A 1114 -29.51 25.04 -4.48
N GLY A 1115 -29.67 24.77 -3.19
CA GLY A 1115 -29.48 23.43 -2.59
C GLY A 1115 -28.15 23.26 -1.85
N TYR A 1116 -27.23 24.23 -1.96
CA TYR A 1116 -25.90 24.23 -1.33
C TYR A 1116 -25.69 25.48 -0.43
N SER A 1117 -26.78 26.11 0.02
CA SER A 1117 -26.78 27.25 0.95
C SER A 1117 -26.46 26.82 2.39
N ILE A 1118 -26.18 27.79 3.27
CA ILE A 1118 -25.89 27.51 4.68
C ILE A 1118 -27.11 26.83 5.33
N PRO A 1119 -26.95 25.64 5.95
CA PRO A 1119 -28.05 24.99 6.66
C PRO A 1119 -28.53 25.85 7.84
N ASP A 1120 -29.85 25.89 8.08
CA ASP A 1120 -30.44 26.74 9.12
C ASP A 1120 -29.77 26.62 10.51
N PRO A 1121 -29.39 25.42 11.02
CA PRO A 1121 -28.68 25.32 12.30
C PRO A 1121 -27.33 26.05 12.32
N MET A 1122 -26.55 25.93 11.25
CA MET A 1122 -25.24 26.62 11.13
C MET A 1122 -25.43 28.11 10.93
N LYS A 1123 -26.46 28.52 10.20
CA LYS A 1123 -26.83 29.93 10.05
C LYS A 1123 -27.19 30.57 11.40
N GLN A 1124 -27.97 29.88 12.24
CA GLN A 1124 -28.27 30.37 13.60
C GLN A 1124 -27.01 30.46 14.47
N LEU A 1125 -26.09 29.49 14.38
CA LEU A 1125 -24.80 29.52 15.08
C LEU A 1125 -23.96 30.74 14.67
N ILE A 1126 -23.84 31.00 13.36
CA ILE A 1126 -23.09 32.14 12.82
C ILE A 1126 -23.73 33.47 13.24
N LEU A 1127 -25.06 33.57 13.24
CA LEU A 1127 -25.76 34.78 13.67
C LEU A 1127 -25.64 35.02 15.18
N ALA A 1128 -25.74 33.98 16.00
CA ALA A 1128 -25.51 34.06 17.45
C ALA A 1128 -24.06 34.47 17.79
N ALA A 1129 -23.10 34.30 16.87
CA ALA A 1129 -21.74 34.78 17.03
C ALA A 1129 -21.61 36.31 17.11
N ALA A 1130 -22.67 37.05 16.75
CA ALA A 1130 -22.78 38.50 16.92
C ALA A 1130 -23.08 38.92 18.37
N ASP A 1131 -23.58 38.01 19.22
CA ASP A 1131 -24.02 38.34 20.57
C ASP A 1131 -22.85 38.81 21.45
N GLY A 1132 -23.03 39.97 22.09
CA GLY A 1132 -21.99 40.61 22.90
C GLY A 1132 -20.87 41.30 22.11
N VAL A 1133 -20.91 41.28 20.77
CA VAL A 1133 -19.93 41.97 19.91
C VAL A 1133 -20.42 43.40 19.66
N LYS A 1134 -19.55 44.41 19.86
CA LYS A 1134 -19.92 45.83 19.75
C LYS A 1134 -20.28 46.27 18.32
N SER A 1135 -19.63 45.66 17.33
CA SER A 1135 -19.80 45.96 15.91
C SER A 1135 -19.60 44.65 15.13
N PRO A 1136 -20.59 43.75 15.17
CA PRO A 1136 -20.50 42.46 14.51
C PRO A 1136 -20.53 42.62 12.98
N GLY A 1137 -19.86 41.71 12.30
CA GLY A 1137 -19.90 41.62 10.84
C GLY A 1137 -21.25 41.12 10.35
N LYS A 1138 -21.69 41.56 9.18
CA LYS A 1138 -22.97 41.15 8.59
C LYS A 1138 -22.80 39.90 7.71
N LEU A 1139 -23.52 38.82 8.04
CA LEU A 1139 -23.77 37.71 7.12
C LEU A 1139 -24.84 38.10 6.09
N THR A 1140 -24.60 37.84 4.80
CA THR A 1140 -25.58 37.95 3.72
C THR A 1140 -25.46 36.74 2.80
N GLU A 1141 -26.58 36.15 2.37
CA GLU A 1141 -26.60 35.03 1.42
C GLU A 1141 -27.27 35.44 0.10
N THR A 1142 -26.79 34.87 -1.00
CA THR A 1142 -27.35 35.01 -2.35
C THR A 1142 -27.09 33.73 -3.14
N THR A 1143 -27.81 33.52 -4.26
CA THR A 1143 -27.50 32.51 -5.27
C THR A 1143 -26.76 33.10 -6.48
N ARG A 1144 -26.21 34.31 -6.35
CA ARG A 1144 -25.53 35.04 -7.42
C ARG A 1144 -24.13 35.49 -7.01
N PRO A 1145 -23.07 34.90 -7.60
CA PRO A 1145 -21.69 35.29 -7.34
C PRO A 1145 -21.42 36.79 -7.50
N ASP A 1146 -22.02 37.42 -8.51
CA ASP A 1146 -21.83 38.85 -8.78
C ASP A 1146 -22.43 39.77 -7.69
N GLU A 1147 -23.49 39.33 -7.00
CA GLU A 1147 -24.08 40.07 -5.87
C GLU A 1147 -23.21 39.97 -4.60
N ALA A 1148 -22.61 38.80 -4.34
CA ALA A 1148 -21.70 38.61 -3.21
C ALA A 1148 -20.40 39.41 -3.40
N VAL A 1149 -19.81 39.36 -4.60
CA VAL A 1149 -18.56 40.06 -5.00
C VAL A 1149 -18.64 41.59 -4.84
N LYS A 1150 -19.83 42.19 -4.91
CA LYS A 1150 -20.02 43.66 -4.91
C LYS A 1150 -19.35 44.35 -3.73
N ASN A 1151 -18.40 45.26 -4.01
CA ASN A 1151 -17.58 45.99 -3.05
C ASN A 1151 -16.73 45.13 -2.09
N SER A 1152 -16.44 43.87 -2.43
CA SER A 1152 -15.58 43.01 -1.59
C SER A 1152 -14.11 43.44 -1.60
N ASP A 1153 -13.44 43.30 -0.46
CA ASP A 1153 -11.98 43.37 -0.31
C ASP A 1153 -11.31 42.01 -0.58
N VAL A 1154 -12.03 40.91 -0.33
CA VAL A 1154 -11.49 39.55 -0.44
C VAL A 1154 -12.51 38.63 -1.11
N LEU A 1155 -12.06 37.82 -2.07
CA LEU A 1155 -12.80 36.71 -2.66
C LEU A 1155 -12.22 35.40 -2.13
N VAL A 1156 -13.09 34.48 -1.73
CA VAL A 1156 -12.72 33.18 -1.16
C VAL A 1156 -13.57 32.08 -1.78
N THR A 1157 -12.95 30.95 -2.04
CA THR A 1157 -13.65 29.69 -2.31
C THR A 1157 -12.85 28.55 -1.68
N ASP A 1158 -13.45 27.37 -1.64
CA ASP A 1158 -12.84 26.14 -1.19
C ASP A 1158 -13.38 24.98 -2.04
N THR A 1159 -12.77 23.81 -1.88
CA THR A 1159 -13.06 22.55 -2.57
C THR A 1159 -14.57 22.32 -2.78
N TRP A 1160 -15.06 22.41 -4.02
CA TRP A 1160 -16.50 22.25 -4.32
C TRP A 1160 -16.98 20.80 -4.23
N VAL A 1161 -16.07 19.84 -4.33
CA VAL A 1161 -16.33 18.40 -4.22
C VAL A 1161 -15.37 17.82 -3.19
N SER A 1162 -15.83 17.70 -1.95
CA SER A 1162 -14.99 17.22 -0.84
C SER A 1162 -14.75 15.70 -0.93
N MET A 1163 -13.71 15.20 -0.25
CA MET A 1163 -13.42 13.76 -0.19
C MET A 1163 -14.62 13.00 0.40
N GLY A 1164 -15.14 12.03 -0.34
CA GLY A 1164 -16.39 11.31 -0.07
C GLY A 1164 -17.61 11.77 -0.90
N GLN A 1165 -17.47 12.81 -1.73
CA GLN A 1165 -18.53 13.31 -2.64
C GLN A 1165 -18.24 13.02 -4.12
N GLU A 1166 -17.28 12.14 -4.43
CA GLU A 1166 -16.81 11.85 -5.79
C GLU A 1166 -17.94 11.34 -6.71
N SER A 1167 -18.92 10.63 -6.15
CA SER A 1167 -20.11 10.18 -6.90
C SER A 1167 -21.10 11.29 -7.27
N GLU A 1168 -21.08 12.42 -6.56
CA GLU A 1168 -21.85 13.62 -6.93
C GLU A 1168 -21.06 14.62 -7.78
N MET A 1169 -19.76 14.36 -8.04
CA MET A 1169 -18.83 15.31 -8.67
C MET A 1169 -19.42 15.99 -9.90
N LYS A 1170 -20.02 15.23 -10.84
CA LYS A 1170 -20.65 15.79 -12.04
C LYS A 1170 -21.83 16.72 -11.72
N LYS A 1171 -22.77 16.27 -10.88
CA LYS A 1171 -23.96 17.03 -10.46
C LYS A 1171 -23.57 18.33 -9.75
N ARG A 1172 -22.52 18.29 -8.92
CA ARG A 1172 -21.98 19.47 -8.23
C ARG A 1172 -21.30 20.41 -9.23
N LEU A 1173 -20.42 19.93 -10.10
CA LEU A 1173 -19.81 20.75 -11.16
C LEU A 1173 -20.85 21.43 -12.07
N ASP A 1174 -21.91 20.70 -12.45
CA ASP A 1174 -23.03 21.25 -13.25
C ASP A 1174 -23.79 22.34 -12.46
N ALA A 1175 -24.08 22.13 -11.17
CA ALA A 1175 -24.77 23.11 -10.32
C ALA A 1175 -23.92 24.34 -9.98
N PHE A 1176 -22.60 24.20 -9.95
CA PHE A 1176 -21.62 25.25 -9.66
C PHE A 1176 -21.10 25.95 -10.93
N ALA A 1177 -21.67 25.64 -12.10
CA ALA A 1177 -21.38 26.34 -13.35
C ALA A 1177 -21.60 27.86 -13.19
N GLY A 1178 -20.53 28.65 -13.43
CA GLY A 1178 -20.54 30.11 -13.27
C GLY A 1178 -20.11 30.64 -11.90
N TYR A 1179 -19.77 29.77 -10.94
CA TYR A 1179 -19.23 30.14 -9.62
C TYR A 1179 -17.70 30.28 -9.60
N GLN A 1180 -17.01 29.94 -10.70
CA GLN A 1180 -15.55 30.02 -10.79
C GLN A 1180 -15.05 31.44 -10.54
N ILE A 1181 -14.11 31.61 -9.61
CA ILE A 1181 -13.47 32.89 -9.36
C ILE A 1181 -12.49 33.21 -10.51
N THR A 1182 -12.78 34.31 -11.19
CA THR A 1182 -12.04 34.84 -12.35
C THR A 1182 -11.88 36.35 -12.21
N ASN A 1183 -10.92 36.95 -12.90
CA ASN A 1183 -10.80 38.41 -12.99
C ASN A 1183 -12.07 39.02 -13.62
N GLU A 1184 -12.71 38.31 -14.55
CA GLU A 1184 -13.99 38.73 -15.14
C GLU A 1184 -15.15 38.71 -14.14
N LEU A 1185 -15.26 37.68 -13.29
CA LEU A 1185 -16.27 37.66 -12.22
C LEU A 1185 -16.03 38.80 -11.22
N ALA A 1186 -14.78 39.02 -10.80
CA ALA A 1186 -14.41 40.10 -9.90
C ALA A 1186 -14.78 41.47 -10.47
N ARG A 1187 -14.46 41.70 -11.76
CA ARG A 1187 -14.79 42.93 -12.50
C ARG A 1187 -16.29 43.13 -12.66
N ARG A 1188 -17.02 42.08 -13.08
CA ARG A 1188 -18.47 42.12 -13.33
C ARG A 1188 -19.29 42.29 -12.06
N GLY A 1189 -18.89 41.63 -10.97
CA GLY A 1189 -19.52 41.78 -9.65
C GLY A 1189 -19.17 43.10 -8.96
N GLY A 1190 -18.10 43.77 -9.39
CA GLY A 1190 -17.65 45.04 -8.80
C GLY A 1190 -16.89 44.86 -7.50
N ALA A 1191 -15.93 43.93 -7.45
CA ALA A 1191 -14.92 43.87 -6.40
C ALA A 1191 -14.11 45.19 -6.37
N LYS A 1192 -13.55 45.55 -5.21
CA LYS A 1192 -12.65 46.71 -5.10
C LYS A 1192 -11.37 46.48 -5.91
N ASP A 1193 -10.78 47.50 -6.54
CA ASP A 1193 -9.57 47.34 -7.38
C ASP A 1193 -8.39 46.66 -6.66
N SER A 1194 -8.30 46.82 -5.34
CA SER A 1194 -7.28 46.23 -4.46
C SER A 1194 -7.60 44.79 -3.97
N TRP A 1195 -8.66 44.16 -4.49
CA TRP A 1195 -9.16 42.87 -3.97
C TRP A 1195 -8.11 41.75 -3.95
N LYS A 1196 -8.24 40.85 -2.97
CA LYS A 1196 -7.37 39.70 -2.71
C LYS A 1196 -8.11 38.37 -2.79
N PHE A 1197 -7.37 37.29 -3.02
CA PHE A 1197 -7.90 35.94 -3.16
C PHE A 1197 -7.35 35.00 -2.08
N MET A 1198 -8.20 34.18 -1.45
CA MET A 1198 -7.82 33.14 -0.47
C MET A 1198 -8.43 31.79 -0.84
N HIS A 1199 -7.76 30.69 -0.46
CA HIS A 1199 -8.18 29.32 -0.76
C HIS A 1199 -7.45 28.29 0.13
N CYS A 1200 -8.20 27.46 0.86
CA CYS A 1200 -7.61 26.60 1.90
C CYS A 1200 -6.73 25.44 1.37
N LEU A 1201 -6.90 25.06 0.10
CA LEU A 1201 -6.25 23.95 -0.61
C LEU A 1201 -6.69 22.55 -0.13
N PRO A 1202 -6.75 21.52 -1.01
CA PRO A 1202 -6.29 21.50 -2.40
C PRO A 1202 -7.17 22.36 -3.31
N ARG A 1203 -6.61 22.86 -4.42
CA ARG A 1203 -7.34 23.71 -5.38
C ARG A 1203 -7.58 22.91 -6.65
N HIS A 1204 -8.82 22.95 -7.13
CA HIS A 1204 -9.22 22.43 -8.42
C HIS A 1204 -9.36 23.58 -9.44
N GLN A 1205 -9.39 23.28 -10.74
CA GLN A 1205 -9.31 24.32 -11.77
C GLN A 1205 -10.67 25.02 -11.97
N GLU A 1206 -11.75 24.27 -11.77
CA GLU A 1206 -13.15 24.70 -11.75
C GLU A 1206 -13.45 25.79 -10.71
N GLU A 1207 -12.79 25.77 -9.54
CA GLU A 1207 -13.04 26.69 -8.43
C GLU A 1207 -12.53 28.12 -8.69
N VAL A 1208 -11.35 28.21 -9.29
CA VAL A 1208 -10.64 29.48 -9.53
C VAL A 1208 -9.72 29.34 -10.73
N ALA A 1209 -9.72 30.33 -11.62
CA ALA A 1209 -8.85 30.34 -12.78
C ALA A 1209 -7.37 30.65 -12.42
N ASP A 1210 -6.45 30.14 -13.23
CA ASP A 1210 -5.00 30.32 -13.04
C ASP A 1210 -4.58 31.81 -12.98
N GLU A 1211 -5.27 32.65 -13.77
CA GLU A 1211 -5.11 34.12 -13.81
C GLU A 1211 -5.45 34.85 -12.50
N VAL A 1212 -6.14 34.18 -11.57
CA VAL A 1212 -6.37 34.65 -10.19
C VAL A 1212 -5.44 33.92 -9.24
N PHE A 1213 -5.42 32.58 -9.31
CA PHE A 1213 -4.73 31.72 -8.35
C PHE A 1213 -3.22 31.95 -8.30
N TYR A 1214 -2.57 32.17 -9.45
CA TYR A 1214 -1.12 32.45 -9.54
C TYR A 1214 -0.79 33.95 -9.63
N SER A 1215 -1.79 34.82 -9.43
CA SER A 1215 -1.61 36.27 -9.51
C SER A 1215 -1.05 36.88 -8.21
N PRO A 1216 -0.50 38.11 -8.24
CA PRO A 1216 -0.17 38.89 -7.03
C PRO A 1216 -1.37 39.28 -6.13
N ARG A 1217 -2.60 38.91 -6.50
CA ARG A 1217 -3.78 39.02 -5.65
C ARG A 1217 -3.97 37.80 -4.73
N SER A 1218 -3.37 36.67 -5.10
CA SER A 1218 -3.45 35.41 -4.37
C SER A 1218 -2.68 35.46 -3.06
N LEU A 1219 -3.34 35.07 -1.97
CA LEU A 1219 -2.77 34.91 -0.63
C LEU A 1219 -2.64 33.43 -0.24
N VAL A 1220 -2.96 32.51 -1.15
CA VAL A 1220 -3.07 31.07 -0.90
C VAL A 1220 -1.79 30.45 -0.30
N PHE A 1221 -0.61 30.86 -0.76
CA PHE A 1221 0.65 30.35 -0.20
C PHE A 1221 0.99 30.96 1.19
N PRO A 1222 0.87 32.29 1.41
CA PRO A 1222 0.86 32.87 2.76
C PRO A 1222 -0.13 32.22 3.73
N GLU A 1223 -1.36 31.94 3.27
CA GLU A 1223 -2.43 31.29 4.03
C GLU A 1223 -2.06 29.84 4.40
N ALA A 1224 -1.55 29.07 3.44
CA ALA A 1224 -1.08 27.72 3.69
C ALA A 1224 0.10 27.67 4.68
N GLU A 1225 0.99 28.67 4.67
CA GLU A 1225 2.01 28.84 5.71
C GLU A 1225 1.39 29.23 7.07
N ASN A 1226 0.38 30.09 7.07
CA ASN A 1226 -0.28 30.58 8.28
C ASN A 1226 -0.95 29.49 9.13
N ARG A 1227 -1.21 28.30 8.55
CA ARG A 1227 -1.58 27.08 9.29
C ARG A 1227 -0.57 26.69 10.37
N LEU A 1228 0.73 26.86 10.11
CA LEU A 1228 1.79 26.60 11.12
C LEU A 1228 1.63 27.53 12.33
N TRP A 1229 1.45 28.81 12.07
CA TRP A 1229 1.41 29.83 13.10
C TRP A 1229 0.09 29.84 13.88
N ALA A 1230 -1.01 29.48 13.22
CA ALA A 1230 -2.27 29.13 13.86
C ALA A 1230 -2.09 27.93 14.82
N ALA A 1231 -1.47 26.84 14.38
CA ALA A 1231 -1.20 25.67 15.22
C ALA A 1231 -0.30 26.03 16.42
N VAL A 1232 0.78 26.81 16.23
CA VAL A 1232 1.63 27.31 17.32
C VAL A 1232 0.80 28.09 18.35
N SER A 1233 0.00 29.07 17.91
CA SER A 1233 -0.78 29.89 18.85
C SER A 1233 -1.89 29.13 19.56
N VAL A 1234 -2.53 28.16 18.90
CA VAL A 1234 -3.60 27.37 19.51
C VAL A 1234 -3.03 26.35 20.50
N LEU A 1235 -1.89 25.71 20.20
CA LEU A 1235 -1.17 24.89 21.16
C LEU A 1235 -0.68 25.72 22.36
N GLU A 1236 -0.14 26.91 22.14
CA GLU A 1236 0.26 27.83 23.21
C GLU A 1236 -0.94 28.23 24.09
N GLY A 1237 -2.07 28.60 23.48
CA GLY A 1237 -3.28 28.99 24.21
C GLY A 1237 -3.96 27.86 24.98
N PHE A 1238 -4.21 26.72 24.34
CA PHE A 1238 -4.99 25.63 24.93
C PHE A 1238 -4.15 24.67 25.78
N VAL A 1239 -2.92 24.35 25.37
CA VAL A 1239 -2.08 23.35 26.05
C VAL A 1239 -1.16 24.02 27.07
N VAL A 1240 -0.38 25.01 26.66
CA VAL A 1240 0.61 25.67 27.53
C VAL A 1240 -0.09 26.56 28.56
N ASN A 1241 -0.98 27.43 28.10
CA ASN A 1241 -1.74 28.37 28.95
C ASN A 1241 -3.03 27.75 29.53
N LYS A 1242 -3.29 26.46 29.27
CA LYS A 1242 -4.43 25.69 29.79
C LYS A 1242 -5.80 26.33 29.49
N GLY A 1243 -5.97 26.87 28.28
CA GLY A 1243 -7.22 27.49 27.82
C GLY A 1243 -7.44 28.94 28.26
N LYS A 1244 -6.41 29.60 28.82
CA LYS A 1244 -6.41 31.03 29.13
C LYS A 1244 -5.83 31.79 27.93
N LEU A 1245 -6.69 32.56 27.24
CA LEU A 1245 -6.45 33.17 25.93
C LEU A 1245 -6.43 34.70 25.99
#